data_AF-A0A292IJQ8-F1
#
_entry.id   AF-A0A292IJQ8-F1
#
_cell.length_a   1.000
_cell.length_b   1.000
_cell.length_c   1.000
_cell.angle_alpha   90.00
_cell.angle_beta   90.00
_cell.angle_gamma   90.00
#
_symmetry.space_group_name_H-M   'P 1'
#
loop_
_entity.id
_entity.type
_entity.pdbx_description
1 polymer ?
#
loop_
_entity_poly.entity_id
_entity_poly.type
_entity_poly.pdbx_seq_one_letter_code
_entity_poly.pdbx_strand_id
1 'polypeptide(L)'
;MNEILLLKGKFEQKDWSSHFGPSNIPKNKFVTAEHLINLKNDLCSVYQFWEEEKLSINPLISLYYIDIIAKSNRVKAILDNDIKKNNDSIVGAKFAQGNRQKHIITHCVKKDVILDAINNLDKVISIVATYFNKSITYDDLDKINSNNYSHLLKKKDISKKRFVNTIVDAYYLEKFGIEQDHNDLEENAIISIYDTKTKTVDIMKQLGINFLNFNSKSINETTFFLNVDQYRLLKSKAPYLIAMSLSDLQPLKKENIDKTGEKDVIDSDMSIPDPGNEPTIGVIDTMFDQRVYFSKWVEFKNMLHSEIEISLEDYHHGTMVTSLIVDGPRINNDNDLLNDGCGFFKVRHFGVCKHRAFSLFTVIKLIKEIIENNRDIKVWNLSLGLMLEINSNFISPLADFLDKIQYENDIIFVISGTNKPENSKITKIGSPADSINSIVVNSVNFNGTPASYSRQGPVLSFFNKPDISYYGGEADGKKIKAFSPYGIKEIMGTSFAAPWIARKVAYLIHVVNLPRELAKALIVDSATGWHNQLQNPRLVGHGVVKTKINQILSTEEDEIKFMISGISEKFDTYNYNLHVPVEKQKHPFVSKATLCYFPKCSRNQGIDYTNIEMDIQFGRVENTAKGGVKIVTINDNIQYNDLNLPMPEKTARRLYRKWDNIKHIRENIETKNGNKRKAKSKKQEGMWGISIKTNERLNLKESNNLKFGLVITLKEINGVNRIQEFIQQCSAKGWIVNKINVENQIDIYNKAQEELKFE
;
A
#
# COMPACT_ATOMS: atom_id res chain seq x y z
N MET A 1 -15.62 -31.14 -2.96
CA MET A 1 -14.92 -29.86 -2.62
C MET A 1 -14.01 -30.08 -1.42
N ASN A 2 -12.87 -29.40 -1.38
CA ASN A 2 -11.92 -29.45 -0.27
C ASN A 2 -12.09 -28.24 0.68
N GLU A 3 -11.92 -28.48 1.98
CA GLU A 3 -11.85 -27.44 3.00
C GLU A 3 -10.49 -26.73 3.00
N ILE A 4 -10.46 -25.46 3.41
CA ILE A 4 -9.21 -24.73 3.61
C ILE A 4 -8.52 -25.20 4.90
N LEU A 5 -7.21 -25.32 4.84
CA LEU A 5 -6.38 -25.69 5.99
C LEU A 5 -5.76 -24.45 6.63
N LEU A 6 -5.74 -24.38 7.96
CA LEU A 6 -4.92 -23.46 8.72
C LEU A 6 -3.67 -24.18 9.21
N LEU A 7 -2.51 -23.78 8.70
CA LEU A 7 -1.22 -24.36 9.04
C LEU A 7 -0.50 -23.48 10.08
N LYS A 8 -0.11 -24.09 11.19
CA LYS A 8 0.79 -23.47 12.18
C LYS A 8 2.10 -24.26 12.23
N GLY A 9 3.21 -23.60 11.96
CA GLY A 9 4.55 -24.18 12.00
C GLY A 9 5.55 -23.19 12.58
N LYS A 10 6.70 -23.69 13.04
CA LYS A 10 7.77 -22.87 13.60
C LYS A 10 8.54 -22.17 12.48
N PHE A 11 8.55 -20.84 12.46
CA PHE A 11 9.43 -20.06 11.59
C PHE A 11 10.72 -19.72 12.34
N GLU A 12 11.85 -19.99 11.72
CA GLU A 12 13.14 -19.52 12.18
C GLU A 12 13.40 -18.13 11.61
N GLN A 13 14.19 -17.32 12.34
CA GLN A 13 14.47 -15.94 11.96
C GLN A 13 15.96 -15.63 12.03
N LYS A 14 16.49 -14.94 11.02
CA LYS A 14 17.90 -14.52 11.00
C LYS A 14 18.11 -13.12 10.46
N ASP A 15 19.16 -12.49 10.96
CA ASP A 15 19.62 -11.18 10.52
C ASP A 15 20.27 -11.25 9.14
N TRP A 16 20.37 -10.11 8.47
CA TRP A 16 21.05 -10.01 7.19
C TRP A 16 22.54 -10.34 7.35
N SER A 17 23.05 -11.30 6.56
CA SER A 17 24.42 -11.81 6.70
C SER A 17 25.33 -11.60 5.48
N SER A 18 24.91 -10.84 4.46
CA SER A 18 25.74 -10.64 3.26
C SER A 18 26.64 -9.42 3.38
N HIS A 19 27.92 -9.62 3.04
CA HIS A 19 28.91 -8.56 2.90
C HIS A 19 28.88 -8.09 1.45
N PHE A 20 28.43 -6.87 1.20
CA PHE A 20 28.59 -6.26 -0.13
C PHE A 20 30.08 -6.08 -0.41
N GLY A 21 30.49 -6.35 -1.65
CA GLY A 21 31.82 -6.02 -2.14
C GLY A 21 32.10 -4.50 -2.06
N PRO A 22 33.34 -4.08 -2.29
CA PRO A 22 33.69 -2.66 -2.28
C PRO A 22 32.85 -1.88 -3.30
N SER A 23 32.41 -0.67 -2.93
CA SER A 23 31.65 0.21 -3.82
C SER A 23 32.44 0.51 -5.11
N ASN A 24 31.74 0.53 -6.24
CA ASN A 24 32.28 0.99 -7.51
C ASN A 24 31.13 1.56 -8.38
N ILE A 25 31.48 2.35 -9.40
CA ILE A 25 30.53 2.77 -10.45
C ILE A 25 30.22 1.60 -11.39
N PRO A 26 29.26 1.70 -12.32
CA PRO A 26 29.05 0.64 -13.31
C PRO A 26 30.27 0.47 -14.23
N LYS A 27 30.52 -0.75 -14.71
CA LYS A 27 31.59 -1.02 -15.68
C LYS A 27 31.44 -0.14 -16.93
N ASN A 28 32.56 0.28 -17.51
CA ASN A 28 32.63 1.17 -18.68
C ASN A 28 32.01 2.56 -18.46
N LYS A 29 31.89 3.00 -17.21
CA LYS A 29 31.47 4.37 -16.86
C LYS A 29 32.61 5.13 -16.19
N PHE A 30 32.46 6.45 -16.15
CA PHE A 30 33.44 7.37 -15.60
C PHE A 30 32.76 8.60 -14.99
N VAL A 31 33.49 9.34 -14.17
CA VAL A 31 33.11 10.65 -13.61
C VAL A 31 34.21 11.66 -13.92
N THR A 32 33.83 12.82 -14.47
CA THR A 32 34.79 13.87 -14.84
C THR A 32 35.02 14.87 -13.70
N ALA A 33 36.19 15.49 -13.68
CA ALA A 33 36.49 16.59 -12.76
C ALA A 33 35.55 17.79 -12.97
N GLU A 34 35.14 18.05 -14.21
CA GLU A 34 34.16 19.09 -14.55
C GLU A 34 32.80 18.83 -13.89
N HIS A 35 32.30 17.60 -13.96
CA HIS A 35 31.05 17.22 -13.28
C HIS A 35 31.14 17.43 -11.76
N LEU A 36 32.26 17.03 -11.16
CA LEU A 36 32.49 17.25 -9.73
C LEU A 36 32.54 18.74 -9.37
N ILE A 37 33.13 19.58 -10.22
CA ILE A 37 33.14 21.05 -10.04
C ILE A 37 31.72 21.61 -10.11
N ASN A 38 30.89 21.16 -11.05
CA ASN A 38 29.51 21.58 -11.15
C ASN A 38 28.71 21.22 -9.89
N LEU A 39 28.83 19.98 -9.42
CA LEU A 39 28.23 19.54 -8.16
C LEU A 39 28.68 20.40 -6.96
N LYS A 40 29.96 20.78 -6.91
CA LYS A 40 30.48 21.68 -5.87
C LYS A 40 29.85 23.08 -5.96
N ASN A 41 29.77 23.64 -7.16
CA ASN A 41 29.19 24.96 -7.40
C ASN A 41 27.70 24.99 -7.03
N ASP A 42 26.96 23.91 -7.29
CA ASP A 42 25.58 23.77 -6.84
C ASP A 42 25.50 23.82 -5.30
N LEU A 43 26.37 23.07 -4.59
CA LEU A 43 26.42 23.11 -3.12
C LEU A 43 26.79 24.49 -2.57
N CYS A 44 27.73 25.20 -3.21
CA CYS A 44 28.05 26.58 -2.83
C CYS A 44 26.83 27.50 -2.96
N SER A 45 26.05 27.34 -4.04
CA SER A 45 24.82 28.11 -4.27
C SER A 45 23.75 27.79 -3.23
N VAL A 46 23.58 26.51 -2.89
CA VAL A 46 22.68 26.06 -1.81
C VAL A 46 23.12 26.64 -0.46
N TYR A 47 24.43 26.61 -0.16
CA TYR A 47 24.95 27.17 1.09
C TYR A 47 24.67 28.68 1.19
N GLN A 48 24.94 29.43 0.13
CA GLN A 48 24.69 30.87 0.09
C GLN A 48 23.21 31.19 0.31
N PHE A 49 22.30 30.47 -0.33
CA PHE A 49 20.86 30.63 -0.09
C PHE A 49 20.51 30.51 1.40
N TRP A 50 21.05 29.50 2.08
CA TRP A 50 20.78 29.30 3.51
C TRP A 50 21.49 30.29 4.44
N GLU A 51 22.53 30.99 3.97
CA GLU A 51 23.14 32.12 4.70
C GLU A 51 22.27 33.38 4.63
N GLU A 52 21.58 33.59 3.52
CA GLU A 52 20.68 34.74 3.32
C GLU A 52 19.29 34.50 3.98
N GLU A 53 18.91 33.24 4.16
CA GLU A 53 17.64 32.87 4.79
C GLU A 53 17.57 33.26 6.27
N LYS A 54 16.44 33.87 6.66
CA LYS A 54 16.19 34.42 8.00
C LYS A 54 15.51 33.43 8.94
N LEU A 55 14.82 32.42 8.40
CA LEU A 55 14.17 31.40 9.21
C LEU A 55 15.20 30.54 9.97
N SER A 56 14.97 30.36 11.27
CA SER A 56 15.75 29.49 12.13
C SER A 56 15.31 28.03 11.97
N ILE A 57 15.76 27.43 10.87
CA ILE A 57 15.49 26.04 10.48
C ILE A 57 16.76 25.36 9.98
N ASN A 58 16.78 24.02 10.00
CA ASN A 58 17.85 23.30 9.32
C ASN A 58 17.67 23.39 7.80
N PRO A 59 18.76 23.61 7.05
CA PRO A 59 18.76 23.59 5.59
C PRO A 59 18.10 22.37 4.94
N LEU A 60 17.38 22.65 3.86
CA LEU A 60 16.90 21.65 2.90
C LEU A 60 17.80 21.65 1.66
N ILE A 61 18.15 20.46 1.19
CA ILE A 61 18.91 20.27 -0.04
C ILE A 61 18.26 19.19 -0.89
N SER A 62 18.00 19.51 -2.16
CA SER A 62 17.40 18.61 -3.13
C SER A 62 18.49 18.00 -4.02
N LEU A 63 18.52 16.66 -4.07
CA LEU A 63 19.46 15.87 -4.84
C LEU A 63 18.75 15.33 -6.09
N TYR A 64 19.22 15.74 -7.27
CA TYR A 64 18.65 15.32 -8.54
C TYR A 64 19.47 14.14 -9.06
N TYR A 65 18.84 12.97 -9.20
CA TYR A 65 19.51 11.75 -9.64
C TYR A 65 19.35 11.52 -11.15
N ILE A 66 20.25 10.73 -11.74
CA ILE A 66 20.23 10.38 -13.17
C ILE A 66 19.07 9.44 -13.56
N ASP A 67 18.46 8.74 -12.59
CA ASP A 67 17.39 7.76 -12.79
C ASP A 67 16.59 7.51 -11.50
N ILE A 68 15.64 6.57 -11.55
CA ILE A 68 15.03 5.93 -10.36
C ILE A 68 16.08 5.02 -9.71
N ILE A 69 16.73 5.54 -8.67
CA ILE A 69 17.85 4.87 -7.99
C ILE A 69 17.39 3.94 -6.85
N ALA A 70 18.08 2.80 -6.73
CA ALA A 70 17.92 1.88 -5.61
C ALA A 70 18.48 2.48 -4.31
N LYS A 71 18.00 2.01 -3.13
CA LYS A 71 18.48 2.47 -1.82
C LYS A 71 20.01 2.34 -1.67
N SER A 72 20.59 1.26 -2.19
CA SER A 72 22.05 1.02 -2.16
C SER A 72 22.86 2.02 -2.99
N ASN A 73 22.22 2.81 -3.85
CA ASN A 73 22.87 3.79 -4.75
C ASN A 73 22.48 5.25 -4.39
N ARG A 74 21.78 5.46 -3.28
CA ARG A 74 21.60 6.80 -2.68
C ARG A 74 22.95 7.31 -2.17
N VAL A 75 23.05 8.63 -2.00
CA VAL A 75 24.22 9.30 -1.42
C VAL A 75 24.71 8.61 -0.15
N LYS A 76 26.02 8.38 -0.08
CA LYS A 76 26.71 7.65 1.00
C LYS A 76 27.80 8.46 1.69
N ALA A 77 28.40 9.43 0.99
CA ALA A 77 29.61 10.10 1.44
C ALA A 77 29.75 11.58 1.01
N ILE A 78 28.96 12.08 0.04
CA ILE A 78 29.02 13.51 -0.28
C ILE A 78 28.54 14.36 0.91
N LEU A 79 27.34 14.09 1.44
CA LEU A 79 26.78 14.86 2.56
C LEU A 79 27.43 14.48 3.89
N ASP A 80 27.21 13.27 4.39
CA ASP A 80 27.89 12.71 5.57
C ASP A 80 28.59 11.39 5.19
N ASN A 81 29.61 10.98 5.95
CA ASN A 81 30.30 9.69 5.77
C ASN A 81 29.54 8.50 6.37
N ASP A 82 28.54 8.77 7.20
CA ASP A 82 27.66 7.78 7.78
C ASP A 82 26.40 7.59 6.93
N ILE A 83 26.28 6.39 6.34
CA ILE A 83 25.14 5.97 5.53
C ILE A 83 23.83 6.08 6.33
N LYS A 84 23.87 5.83 7.65
CA LYS A 84 22.69 5.94 8.51
C LYS A 84 22.21 7.39 8.58
N LYS A 85 23.11 8.33 8.86
CA LYS A 85 22.77 9.77 8.90
C LYS A 85 22.25 10.28 7.56
N ASN A 86 22.85 9.85 6.45
CA ASN A 86 22.36 10.21 5.11
C ASN A 86 20.93 9.72 4.87
N ASN A 87 20.59 8.48 5.27
CA ASN A 87 19.22 7.98 5.15
C ASN A 87 18.25 8.71 6.08
N ASP A 88 18.65 8.97 7.33
CA ASP A 88 17.80 9.62 8.34
C ASP A 88 17.54 11.10 8.02
N SER A 89 18.40 11.71 7.19
CA SER A 89 18.22 13.08 6.69
C SER A 89 17.18 13.20 5.56
N ILE A 90 16.71 12.11 4.95
CA ILE A 90 15.73 12.17 3.86
C ILE A 90 14.37 12.61 4.42
N VAL A 91 13.84 13.70 3.86
CA VAL A 91 12.56 14.30 4.27
C VAL A 91 11.57 14.44 3.11
N GLY A 92 11.95 14.02 1.91
CA GLY A 92 11.10 14.05 0.72
C GLY A 92 11.67 13.26 -0.45
N ALA A 93 10.80 12.66 -1.26
CA ALA A 93 11.18 12.09 -2.55
C ALA A 93 10.06 12.31 -3.59
N LYS A 94 10.42 12.71 -4.80
CA LYS A 94 9.48 12.90 -5.91
C LYS A 94 10.09 12.54 -7.26
N PHE A 95 9.25 12.45 -8.29
CA PHE A 95 9.73 12.31 -9.66
C PHE A 95 10.03 13.69 -10.26
N ALA A 96 11.17 13.81 -10.93
CA ALA A 96 11.46 14.94 -11.80
C ALA A 96 10.44 15.01 -12.95
N GLN A 97 10.05 16.22 -13.34
CA GLN A 97 9.20 16.44 -14.50
C GLN A 97 10.02 16.27 -15.79
N GLY A 98 9.51 15.51 -16.76
CA GLY A 98 10.15 15.28 -18.06
C GLY A 98 9.85 13.91 -18.67
N ASN A 99 10.41 13.64 -19.85
CA ASN A 99 10.17 12.40 -20.61
C ASN A 99 10.64 11.13 -19.90
N ARG A 100 11.65 11.24 -19.02
CA ARG A 100 12.16 10.13 -18.21
C ARG A 100 11.97 10.46 -16.73
N GLN A 101 11.30 9.57 -16.01
CA GLN A 101 11.18 9.66 -14.56
C GLN A 101 12.56 9.48 -13.91
N LYS A 102 12.95 10.46 -13.09
CA LYS A 102 14.16 10.43 -12.25
C LYS A 102 13.80 10.80 -10.82
N HIS A 103 14.61 10.38 -9.85
CA HIS A 103 14.38 10.78 -8.46
C HIS A 103 14.92 12.18 -8.17
N ILE A 104 14.12 12.95 -7.43
CA ILE A 104 14.57 14.10 -6.66
C ILE A 104 14.35 13.73 -5.20
N ILE A 105 15.42 13.71 -4.40
CA ILE A 105 15.36 13.39 -2.97
C ILE A 105 15.78 14.61 -2.17
N THR A 106 14.90 15.08 -1.30
CA THR A 106 15.14 16.22 -0.42
C THR A 106 15.68 15.73 0.92
N HIS A 107 16.80 16.28 1.33
CA HIS A 107 17.45 16.02 2.61
C HIS A 107 17.34 17.25 3.50
N CYS A 108 17.10 17.05 4.79
CA CYS A 108 17.26 18.05 5.83
C CYS A 108 18.58 17.80 6.56
N VAL A 109 19.51 18.75 6.45
CA VAL A 109 20.85 18.66 7.02
C VAL A 109 21.19 19.95 7.75
N LYS A 110 22.21 19.91 8.61
CA LYS A 110 22.74 21.12 9.23
C LYS A 110 23.67 21.88 8.26
N LYS A 111 23.87 23.18 8.48
CA LYS A 111 24.74 24.04 7.64
C LYS A 111 26.19 23.54 7.57
N ASP A 112 26.73 23.06 8.67
CA ASP A 112 28.08 22.48 8.77
C ASP A 112 28.26 21.25 7.87
N VAL A 113 27.21 20.44 7.68
CA VAL A 113 27.23 19.29 6.76
C VAL A 113 27.38 19.75 5.31
N ILE A 114 26.71 20.83 4.89
CA ILE A 114 26.84 21.38 3.53
C ILE A 114 28.27 21.89 3.31
N LEU A 115 28.85 22.59 4.30
CA LEU A 115 30.22 23.08 4.23
C LEU A 115 31.25 21.94 4.18
N ASP A 116 31.09 20.88 4.99
CA ASP A 116 31.94 19.68 4.91
C ASP A 116 31.82 18.97 3.56
N ALA A 117 30.63 18.94 2.96
CA ALA A 117 30.42 18.37 1.63
C ALA A 117 31.17 19.15 0.54
N ILE A 118 31.15 20.49 0.58
CA ILE A 118 31.92 21.37 -0.33
C ILE A 118 33.43 21.09 -0.17
N ASN A 119 33.93 21.09 1.06
CA ASN A 119 35.34 20.84 1.36
C ASN A 119 35.78 19.43 0.91
N ASN A 120 34.91 18.43 1.08
CA ASN A 120 35.16 17.07 0.62
C ASN A 120 35.24 16.99 -0.91
N LEU A 121 34.31 17.63 -1.63
CA LEU A 121 34.37 17.69 -3.10
C LEU A 121 35.65 18.39 -3.57
N ASP A 122 36.10 19.46 -2.92
CA ASP A 122 37.36 20.12 -3.26
C ASP A 122 38.58 19.19 -3.14
N LYS A 123 38.65 18.40 -2.06
CA LYS A 123 39.68 17.37 -1.88
C LYS A 123 39.62 16.33 -3.02
N VAL A 124 38.42 15.85 -3.37
CA VAL A 124 38.22 14.83 -4.42
C VAL A 124 38.56 15.39 -5.81
N ILE A 125 38.10 16.59 -6.15
CA ILE A 125 38.41 17.28 -7.42
C ILE A 125 39.91 17.42 -7.60
N SER A 126 40.64 17.86 -6.55
CA SER A 126 42.10 17.96 -6.58
C SER A 126 42.76 16.63 -6.91
N ILE A 127 42.30 15.52 -6.32
CA ILE A 127 42.88 14.20 -6.58
C ILE A 127 42.59 13.75 -8.02
N VAL A 128 41.35 13.87 -8.49
CA VAL A 128 40.94 13.44 -9.83
C VAL A 128 41.65 14.25 -10.92
N ALA A 129 41.73 15.57 -10.73
CA ALA A 129 42.38 16.47 -11.68
C ALA A 129 43.90 16.24 -11.77
N THR A 130 44.57 15.96 -10.64
CA THR A 130 46.03 15.79 -10.60
C THR A 130 46.49 14.38 -10.99
N TYR A 131 45.77 13.33 -10.59
CA TYR A 131 46.28 11.95 -10.67
C TYR A 131 45.54 11.04 -11.65
N PHE A 132 44.37 11.46 -12.14
CA PHE A 132 43.50 10.61 -12.97
C PHE A 132 43.10 11.31 -14.28
N ASN A 133 43.97 12.14 -14.87
CA ASN A 133 43.73 12.81 -16.16
C ASN A 133 42.34 13.50 -16.26
N LYS A 134 41.86 14.08 -15.15
CA LYS A 134 40.54 14.74 -15.03
C LYS A 134 39.32 13.81 -15.22
N SER A 135 39.49 12.49 -15.24
CA SER A 135 38.38 11.53 -15.34
C SER A 135 38.71 10.23 -14.60
N ILE A 136 37.83 9.79 -13.71
CA ILE A 136 38.03 8.55 -12.95
C ILE A 136 37.07 7.46 -13.44
N THR A 137 37.62 6.26 -13.68
CA THR A 137 36.89 5.12 -14.26
C THR A 137 36.63 4.00 -13.23
N TYR A 138 35.85 2.99 -13.65
CA TYR A 138 35.64 1.76 -12.88
C TYR A 138 36.97 1.09 -12.46
N ASP A 139 37.90 0.95 -13.40
CA ASP A 139 39.16 0.25 -13.19
C ASP A 139 40.09 1.02 -12.24
N ASP A 140 40.02 2.35 -12.28
CA ASP A 140 40.76 3.21 -11.34
C ASP A 140 40.25 3.03 -9.91
N LEU A 141 38.92 3.00 -9.72
CA LEU A 141 38.31 2.71 -8.41
C LEU A 141 38.65 1.30 -7.93
N ASP A 142 38.74 0.32 -8.82
CA ASP A 142 39.10 -1.06 -8.47
C ASP A 142 40.55 -1.16 -7.96
N LYS A 143 41.48 -0.45 -8.62
CA LYS A 143 42.87 -0.29 -8.15
C LYS A 143 42.95 0.45 -6.80
N ILE A 144 42.12 1.48 -6.59
CA ILE A 144 42.04 2.18 -5.29
C ILE A 144 41.53 1.25 -4.20
N ASN A 145 40.47 0.48 -4.49
CA ASN A 145 39.91 -0.50 -3.55
C ASN A 145 40.95 -1.56 -3.16
N SER A 146 41.82 -1.94 -4.10
CA SER A 146 42.98 -2.84 -3.92
C SER A 146 44.19 -2.21 -3.20
N ASN A 147 44.06 -0.97 -2.70
CA ASN A 147 45.07 -0.20 -1.93
C ASN A 147 46.27 0.37 -2.72
N ASN A 148 46.24 0.35 -4.05
CA ASN A 148 47.37 0.81 -4.88
C ASN A 148 47.65 2.34 -4.77
N TYR A 149 46.69 3.12 -4.26
CA TYR A 149 46.77 4.60 -4.18
C TYR A 149 46.61 5.15 -2.76
N SER A 150 46.81 4.32 -1.74
CA SER A 150 46.60 4.70 -0.32
C SER A 150 47.41 5.93 0.12
N HIS A 151 48.61 6.11 -0.41
CA HIS A 151 49.48 7.25 -0.12
C HIS A 151 48.93 8.59 -0.64
N LEU A 152 48.23 8.61 -1.79
CA LEU A 152 47.64 9.81 -2.37
C LEU A 152 46.49 10.34 -1.49
N LEU A 153 45.66 9.42 -1.00
CA LEU A 153 44.51 9.73 -0.15
C LEU A 153 44.94 10.27 1.21
N LYS A 154 46.00 9.69 1.80
CA LYS A 154 46.59 10.18 3.06
C LYS A 154 47.12 11.61 2.95
N LYS A 155 47.75 11.98 1.82
CA LYS A 155 48.27 13.34 1.60
C LYS A 155 47.18 14.43 1.61
N LYS A 156 45.93 14.07 1.31
CA LYS A 156 44.79 15.00 1.25
C LYS A 156 43.81 14.84 2.41
N ASP A 157 44.18 14.03 3.41
CA ASP A 157 43.35 13.76 4.59
C ASP A 157 41.91 13.35 4.22
N ILE A 158 41.81 12.31 3.38
CA ILE A 158 40.54 11.71 2.98
C ILE A 158 40.62 10.18 3.11
N SER A 159 39.61 9.56 3.70
CA SER A 159 39.57 8.10 3.81
C SER A 159 39.25 7.47 2.46
N LYS A 160 39.78 6.26 2.21
CA LYS A 160 39.47 5.47 1.01
C LYS A 160 37.97 5.30 0.79
N LYS A 161 37.25 4.97 1.87
CA LYS A 161 35.80 4.77 1.85
C LYS A 161 35.07 6.06 1.45
N ARG A 162 35.45 7.21 2.02
CA ARG A 162 34.86 8.51 1.67
C ARG A 162 35.11 8.84 0.20
N PHE A 163 36.36 8.79 -0.25
CA PHE A 163 36.72 9.08 -1.64
C PHE A 163 35.95 8.24 -2.65
N VAL A 164 35.98 6.91 -2.50
CA VAL A 164 35.32 5.98 -3.44
C VAL A 164 33.81 6.21 -3.45
N ASN A 165 33.18 6.34 -2.27
CA ASN A 165 31.75 6.57 -2.19
C ASN A 165 31.36 7.95 -2.73
N THR A 166 32.18 8.99 -2.57
CA THR A 166 31.93 10.32 -3.15
C THR A 166 31.92 10.27 -4.69
N ILE A 167 32.83 9.51 -5.31
CA ILE A 167 32.81 9.29 -6.77
C ILE A 167 31.55 8.51 -7.20
N VAL A 168 31.18 7.48 -6.45
CA VAL A 168 29.96 6.72 -6.73
C VAL A 168 28.70 7.58 -6.59
N ASP A 169 28.62 8.41 -5.56
CA ASP A 169 27.53 9.36 -5.37
C ASP A 169 27.47 10.35 -6.55
N ALA A 170 28.61 10.94 -6.93
CA ALA A 170 28.70 11.89 -8.04
C ALA A 170 28.26 11.28 -9.38
N TYR A 171 28.52 9.98 -9.61
CA TYR A 171 28.05 9.27 -10.79
C TYR A 171 26.52 9.23 -10.88
N TYR A 172 25.83 9.02 -9.75
CA TYR A 172 24.37 8.89 -9.72
C TYR A 172 23.65 10.24 -9.63
N LEU A 173 24.35 11.34 -9.35
CA LEU A 173 23.80 12.69 -9.22
C LEU A 173 24.00 13.52 -10.48
N GLU A 174 22.97 14.27 -10.85
CA GLU A 174 23.01 15.29 -11.90
C GLU A 174 23.40 16.65 -11.34
N LYS A 175 22.78 17.05 -10.22
CA LYS A 175 22.99 18.35 -9.58
C LYS A 175 22.46 18.38 -8.15
N PHE A 176 22.79 19.44 -7.42
CA PHE A 176 22.11 19.84 -6.18
C PHE A 176 21.23 21.08 -6.40
N GLY A 177 20.30 21.34 -5.48
CA GLY A 177 19.47 22.54 -5.54
C GLY A 177 18.47 22.64 -4.40
N ILE A 178 17.49 23.53 -4.55
CA ILE A 178 16.41 23.76 -3.59
C ILE A 178 15.10 23.77 -4.36
N GLU A 179 14.23 22.81 -4.07
CA GLU A 179 12.89 22.78 -4.65
C GLU A 179 12.00 23.85 -4.02
N GLN A 180 11.11 24.43 -4.83
CA GLN A 180 10.12 25.41 -4.39
C GLN A 180 8.74 24.97 -4.87
N ASP A 181 7.71 25.22 -4.05
CA ASP A 181 6.33 25.05 -4.49
C ASP A 181 5.88 26.25 -5.32
N HIS A 182 5.29 25.95 -6.48
CA HIS A 182 4.78 26.95 -7.41
C HIS A 182 3.24 26.89 -7.54
N ASN A 183 2.54 26.08 -6.75
CA ASN A 183 1.10 25.89 -6.89
C ASN A 183 0.32 27.09 -6.35
N ASP A 184 -0.58 27.66 -7.14
CA ASP A 184 -1.49 28.71 -6.68
C ASP A 184 -2.84 28.09 -6.30
N LEU A 185 -3.21 28.25 -5.03
CA LEU A 185 -4.51 27.86 -4.51
C LEU A 185 -5.28 29.11 -4.12
N GLU A 186 -6.51 29.20 -4.59
CA GLU A 186 -7.43 30.31 -4.31
C GLU A 186 -8.36 30.04 -3.12
N GLU A 187 -8.27 28.84 -2.54
CA GLU A 187 -9.12 28.35 -1.46
C GLU A 187 -8.29 27.97 -0.23
N ASN A 188 -8.98 27.69 0.89
CA ASN A 188 -8.33 27.12 2.07
C ASN A 188 -7.62 25.81 1.70
N ALA A 189 -6.49 25.53 2.34
CA ALA A 189 -5.60 24.46 1.92
C ALA A 189 -5.10 23.61 3.08
N ILE A 190 -4.92 22.32 2.81
CA ILE A 190 -4.14 21.41 3.64
C ILE A 190 -2.72 21.42 3.09
N ILE A 191 -1.78 21.86 3.92
CA ILE A 191 -0.36 22.01 3.59
C ILE A 191 0.46 20.99 4.34
N SER A 192 1.43 20.39 3.65
CA SER A 192 2.51 19.65 4.28
C SER A 192 3.84 20.32 4.02
N ILE A 193 4.62 20.51 5.08
CA ILE A 193 5.98 21.03 5.00
C ILE A 193 7.02 19.92 5.18
N TYR A 194 8.22 20.11 4.63
CA TYR A 194 9.34 19.22 4.92
C TYR A 194 9.70 19.27 6.41
N ASP A 195 10.07 18.12 6.99
CA ASP A 195 10.53 18.05 8.38
C ASP A 195 11.93 18.67 8.51
N THR A 196 12.00 19.92 8.97
CA THR A 196 13.27 20.63 9.18
C THR A 196 13.91 20.34 10.54
N LYS A 197 13.37 19.37 11.30
CA LYS A 197 13.69 19.11 12.72
C LYS A 197 13.42 20.31 13.65
N THR A 198 12.65 21.28 13.17
CA THR A 198 12.10 22.41 13.94
C THR A 198 10.60 22.23 14.03
N LYS A 199 10.00 22.53 15.19
CA LYS A 199 8.55 22.41 15.38
C LYS A 199 7.80 23.36 14.45
N THR A 200 6.73 22.88 13.84
CA THR A 200 5.94 23.67 12.87
C THR A 200 5.41 24.95 13.49
N VAL A 201 4.99 24.91 14.76
CA VAL A 201 4.50 26.09 15.48
C VAL A 201 5.55 27.21 15.54
N ASP A 202 6.82 26.86 15.73
CA ASP A 202 7.91 27.83 15.86
C ASP A 202 8.27 28.43 14.49
N ILE A 203 8.21 27.62 13.43
CA ILE A 203 8.38 28.10 12.04
C ILE A 203 7.27 29.09 11.69
N MET A 204 6.01 28.73 11.97
CA MET A 204 4.86 29.55 11.60
C MET A 204 4.84 30.88 12.36
N LYS A 205 5.25 30.89 13.64
CA LYS A 205 5.45 32.13 14.41
C LYS A 205 6.46 33.07 13.74
N GLN A 206 7.61 32.56 13.29
CA GLN A 206 8.62 33.36 12.57
C GLN A 206 8.08 33.95 11.27
N LEU A 207 7.17 33.24 10.60
CA LEU A 207 6.49 33.70 9.39
C LEU A 207 5.37 34.74 9.66
N GLY A 208 5.01 34.96 10.92
CA GLY A 208 3.87 35.82 11.31
C GLY A 208 2.52 35.11 11.26
N ILE A 209 2.51 33.78 11.18
CA ILE A 209 1.30 32.95 11.20
C ILE A 209 1.11 32.43 12.62
N ASN A 210 0.17 33.02 13.36
CA ASN A 210 -0.11 32.59 14.72
C ASN A 210 -1.20 31.51 14.74
N PHE A 211 -0.89 30.37 15.35
CA PHE A 211 -1.87 29.34 15.68
C PHE A 211 -2.27 29.50 17.15
N LEU A 212 -3.52 29.92 17.40
CA LEU A 212 -4.07 29.96 18.77
C LEU A 212 -4.01 28.57 19.44
N ASN A 213 -4.30 27.52 18.67
CA ASN A 213 -4.10 26.12 19.05
C ASN A 213 -3.66 25.31 17.82
N PHE A 214 -2.42 24.83 17.79
CA PHE A 214 -1.91 24.06 16.66
C PHE A 214 -2.69 22.76 16.45
N ASN A 215 -3.05 22.06 17.54
CA ASN A 215 -3.80 20.80 17.48
C ASN A 215 -5.18 20.98 16.82
N SER A 216 -5.78 22.17 16.91
CA SER A 216 -7.04 22.46 16.24
C SER A 216 -6.90 22.68 14.73
N LYS A 217 -5.68 22.93 14.23
CA LYS A 217 -5.37 23.10 12.80
C LYS A 217 -4.47 22.01 12.20
N SER A 218 -3.88 21.13 13.01
CA SER A 218 -2.97 20.09 12.54
C SER A 218 -3.68 18.75 12.32
N ILE A 219 -3.30 18.06 11.26
CA ILE A 219 -3.52 16.60 11.10
C ILE A 219 -2.37 15.85 11.78
N ASN A 220 -1.14 16.34 11.60
CA ASN A 220 0.07 15.87 12.28
C ASN A 220 1.11 17.00 12.35
N GLU A 221 2.30 16.71 12.89
CA GLU A 221 3.35 17.73 13.10
C GLU A 221 3.69 18.52 11.83
N THR A 222 3.67 17.89 10.66
CA THR A 222 4.08 18.54 9.40
C THR A 222 2.93 18.86 8.46
N THR A 223 1.70 18.39 8.75
CA THR A 223 0.52 18.56 7.89
C THR A 223 -0.60 19.27 8.64
N PHE A 224 -1.02 20.42 8.13
CA PHE A 224 -1.98 21.29 8.82
C PHE A 224 -2.81 22.13 7.83
N PHE A 225 -3.91 22.67 8.33
CA PHE A 225 -4.83 23.53 7.60
C PHE A 225 -4.40 25.00 7.68
N LEU A 226 -4.39 25.67 6.53
CA LEU A 226 -4.22 27.12 6.40
C LEU A 226 -5.40 27.73 5.64
N ASN A 227 -5.79 28.94 6.04
CA ASN A 227 -6.67 29.74 5.19
C ASN A 227 -5.87 30.38 4.03
N VAL A 228 -6.58 30.99 3.08
CA VAL A 228 -5.98 31.59 1.87
C VAL A 228 -4.85 32.57 2.20
N ASP A 229 -5.07 33.50 3.13
CA ASP A 229 -4.08 34.54 3.46
C ASP A 229 -2.84 33.95 4.16
N GLN A 230 -3.05 32.99 5.07
CA GLN A 230 -1.96 32.27 5.72
C GLN A 230 -1.15 31.45 4.71
N TYR A 231 -1.81 30.80 3.75
CA TYR A 231 -1.14 30.07 2.68
C TYR A 231 -0.30 30.99 1.79
N ARG A 232 -0.86 32.13 1.35
CA ARG A 232 -0.13 33.15 0.57
C ARG A 232 1.07 33.69 1.33
N LEU A 233 0.94 33.90 2.64
CA LEU A 233 2.04 34.35 3.49
C LEU A 233 3.16 33.30 3.59
N LEU A 234 2.81 32.02 3.78
CA LEU A 234 3.79 30.92 3.79
C LEU A 234 4.49 30.80 2.43
N LYS A 235 3.72 30.80 1.33
CA LYS A 235 4.26 30.65 -0.02
C LYS A 235 5.15 31.83 -0.42
N SER A 236 4.80 33.07 -0.07
CA SER A 236 5.62 34.23 -0.42
C SER A 236 6.94 34.29 0.34
N LYS A 237 6.97 33.84 1.60
CA LYS A 237 8.17 33.92 2.46
C LYS A 237 9.04 32.67 2.42
N ALA A 238 8.44 31.49 2.30
CA ALA A 238 9.15 30.21 2.40
C ALA A 238 8.56 29.13 1.48
N PRO A 239 8.53 29.35 0.14
CA PRO A 239 7.97 28.39 -0.81
C PRO A 239 8.73 27.06 -0.84
N TYR A 240 10.01 27.05 -0.43
CA TYR A 240 10.86 25.87 -0.35
C TYR A 240 10.51 24.92 0.81
N LEU A 241 9.73 25.39 1.80
CA LEU A 241 9.26 24.53 2.89
C LEU A 241 8.09 23.64 2.48
N ILE A 242 7.30 24.08 1.50
CA ILE A 242 6.07 23.41 1.10
C ILE A 242 6.45 22.15 0.33
N ALA A 243 6.20 20.99 0.94
CA ALA A 243 6.36 19.70 0.30
C ALA A 243 5.13 19.39 -0.57
N MET A 244 3.94 19.73 -0.08
CA MET A 244 2.66 19.39 -0.70
C MET A 244 1.58 20.41 -0.32
N SER A 245 0.66 20.70 -1.25
CA SER A 245 -0.52 21.52 -1.02
C SER A 245 -1.74 20.93 -1.73
N LEU A 246 -2.92 21.04 -1.10
CA LEU A 246 -4.20 20.56 -1.63
C LEU A 246 -5.33 21.46 -1.11
N SER A 247 -6.33 21.79 -1.94
CA SER A 247 -7.53 22.50 -1.47
C SER A 247 -8.27 21.67 -0.39
N ASP A 248 -8.78 22.33 0.65
CA ASP A 248 -9.57 21.68 1.69
C ASP A 248 -10.99 21.34 1.21
N LEU A 249 -11.60 22.22 0.43
CA LEU A 249 -12.98 22.06 0.00
C LEU A 249 -13.02 21.15 -1.23
N GLN A 250 -13.59 19.97 -1.04
CA GLN A 250 -13.58 18.93 -2.06
C GLN A 250 -14.98 18.66 -2.57
N PRO A 251 -15.20 18.73 -3.89
CA PRO A 251 -16.50 18.40 -4.45
C PRO A 251 -16.68 16.88 -4.47
N LEU A 252 -17.85 16.42 -4.05
CA LEU A 252 -18.28 15.03 -4.16
C LEU A 252 -18.97 14.81 -5.50
N LYS A 253 -18.68 13.68 -6.14
CA LYS A 253 -19.40 13.31 -7.37
C LYS A 253 -20.84 12.94 -6.98
N LYS A 254 -21.84 13.51 -7.65
CA LYS A 254 -23.18 12.94 -7.65
C LYS A 254 -23.13 11.62 -8.40
N GLU A 255 -23.52 10.54 -7.73
CA GLU A 255 -23.66 9.26 -8.42
C GLU A 255 -24.80 9.34 -9.43
N ASN A 256 -24.65 8.66 -10.56
CA ASN A 256 -25.64 8.65 -11.61
C ASN A 256 -26.81 7.76 -11.16
N ILE A 257 -27.68 8.35 -10.34
CA ILE A 257 -29.02 7.84 -10.08
C ILE A 257 -29.84 8.26 -11.29
N ASP A 258 -30.43 7.31 -12.00
CA ASP A 258 -31.31 7.63 -13.11
C ASP A 258 -32.42 8.55 -12.60
N LYS A 259 -32.43 9.78 -13.12
CA LYS A 259 -33.53 10.75 -12.91
C LYS A 259 -34.69 10.50 -13.87
N THR A 260 -34.61 9.47 -14.70
CA THR A 260 -35.63 9.10 -15.67
C THR A 260 -36.74 8.36 -14.95
N GLY A 261 -37.70 9.10 -14.38
CA GLY A 261 -39.13 8.75 -14.30
C GLY A 261 -39.57 7.36 -13.81
N GLU A 262 -38.71 6.54 -13.25
CA GLU A 262 -39.06 5.22 -12.74
C GLU A 262 -39.59 5.35 -11.32
N LYS A 263 -40.81 4.84 -11.15
CA LYS A 263 -41.60 4.89 -9.93
C LYS A 263 -40.74 4.38 -8.78
N ASP A 264 -40.60 5.19 -7.73
CA ASP A 264 -40.22 4.69 -6.42
C ASP A 264 -41.15 3.52 -6.10
N VAL A 265 -40.63 2.29 -6.19
CA VAL A 265 -41.39 1.12 -5.77
C VAL A 265 -41.33 1.16 -4.25
N ILE A 266 -42.34 1.78 -3.65
CA ILE A 266 -42.61 1.68 -2.22
C ILE A 266 -43.06 0.24 -1.99
N ASP A 267 -42.08 -0.65 -1.83
CA ASP A 267 -42.35 -2.03 -1.45
C ASP A 267 -42.62 -2.01 0.06
N SER A 268 -43.87 -1.73 0.42
CA SER A 268 -44.36 -1.57 1.79
C SER A 268 -44.23 -2.84 2.64
N ASP A 269 -43.85 -3.96 2.03
CA ASP A 269 -43.90 -5.29 2.62
C ASP A 269 -42.51 -5.87 2.92
N MET A 270 -41.43 -5.13 2.64
CA MET A 270 -40.08 -5.57 3.03
C MET A 270 -39.92 -5.52 4.55
N SER A 271 -39.64 -6.69 5.12
CA SER A 271 -39.25 -6.85 6.52
C SER A 271 -38.09 -7.84 6.64
N ILE A 272 -37.26 -7.62 7.65
CA ILE A 272 -36.18 -8.52 8.07
C ILE A 272 -36.33 -8.78 9.56
N PRO A 273 -35.81 -9.92 10.08
CA PRO A 273 -35.82 -10.21 11.51
C PRO A 273 -35.17 -9.07 12.31
N ASP A 274 -35.50 -8.97 13.59
CA ASP A 274 -34.81 -8.03 14.48
C ASP A 274 -33.34 -8.48 14.65
N PRO A 275 -32.39 -7.54 14.77
CA PRO A 275 -30.97 -7.87 14.90
C PRO A 275 -30.70 -8.61 16.21
N GLY A 276 -29.79 -9.58 16.15
CA GLY A 276 -29.26 -10.28 17.32
C GLY A 276 -27.76 -10.07 17.43
N ASN A 277 -27.04 -11.19 17.41
CA ASN A 277 -25.61 -11.25 17.69
C ASN A 277 -24.74 -11.13 16.43
N GLU A 278 -25.26 -10.65 15.31
CA GLU A 278 -24.51 -10.51 14.06
C GLU A 278 -23.31 -9.55 14.20
N PRO A 279 -22.28 -9.67 13.35
CA PRO A 279 -21.16 -8.75 13.38
C PRO A 279 -21.57 -7.31 13.02
N THR A 280 -20.89 -6.33 13.62
CA THR A 280 -21.07 -4.90 13.31
C THR A 280 -20.02 -4.40 12.34
N ILE A 281 -20.46 -3.74 11.27
CA ILE A 281 -19.60 -3.03 10.31
C ILE A 281 -19.76 -1.52 10.53
N GLY A 282 -18.65 -0.80 10.61
CA GLY A 282 -18.67 0.66 10.66
C GLY A 282 -18.83 1.25 9.26
N VAL A 283 -19.73 2.22 9.09
CA VAL A 283 -19.95 2.93 7.82
C VAL A 283 -19.65 4.41 8.02
N ILE A 284 -18.77 4.96 7.21
CA ILE A 284 -18.44 6.39 7.21
C ILE A 284 -18.85 6.96 5.85
N ASP A 285 -19.93 7.73 5.82
CA ASP A 285 -20.58 8.15 4.58
C ASP A 285 -21.37 9.48 4.73
N THR A 286 -22.29 9.79 3.82
CA THR A 286 -23.31 10.83 3.97
C THR A 286 -24.36 10.41 5.02
N MET A 287 -25.51 11.07 5.12
CA MET A 287 -26.50 10.76 6.16
C MET A 287 -27.22 9.42 5.94
N PHE A 288 -27.80 8.87 7.01
CA PHE A 288 -28.62 7.66 7.00
C PHE A 288 -30.06 7.96 7.46
N ASP A 289 -31.05 7.50 6.70
CA ASP A 289 -32.46 7.72 6.99
C ASP A 289 -33.03 6.62 7.88
N GLN A 290 -33.40 6.96 9.12
CA GLN A 290 -33.95 6.01 10.10
C GLN A 290 -35.39 5.56 9.80
N ARG A 291 -36.05 6.11 8.77
CA ARG A 291 -37.43 5.73 8.37
C ARG A 291 -37.49 4.45 7.55
N VAL A 292 -36.35 3.92 7.10
CA VAL A 292 -36.27 2.70 6.27
C VAL A 292 -36.57 1.44 7.09
N TYR A 293 -37.03 0.37 6.42
CA TYR A 293 -37.49 -0.87 7.07
C TYR A 293 -36.42 -1.58 7.91
N PHE A 294 -35.14 -1.39 7.58
CA PHE A 294 -34.00 -2.02 8.25
C PHE A 294 -33.34 -1.12 9.32
N SER A 295 -33.99 -0.02 9.73
CA SER A 295 -33.42 0.94 10.68
C SER A 295 -33.03 0.33 12.03
N LYS A 296 -33.72 -0.74 12.48
CA LYS A 296 -33.35 -1.48 13.70
C LYS A 296 -31.93 -2.06 13.64
N TRP A 297 -31.41 -2.36 12.44
CA TRP A 297 -30.06 -2.89 12.24
C TRP A 297 -28.97 -1.82 12.23
N VAL A 298 -29.34 -0.54 12.32
CA VAL A 298 -28.44 0.59 12.11
C VAL A 298 -28.43 1.53 13.31
N GLU A 299 -27.28 1.60 13.99
CA GLU A 299 -26.99 2.67 14.94
C GLU A 299 -26.45 3.88 14.17
N PHE A 300 -27.25 4.92 14.00
CA PHE A 300 -26.85 6.13 13.25
C PHE A 300 -26.42 7.27 14.16
N LYS A 301 -25.27 7.89 13.83
CA LYS A 301 -24.77 9.10 14.45
C LYS A 301 -24.45 10.15 13.38
N ASN A 302 -25.09 11.32 13.49
CA ASN A 302 -24.71 12.51 12.75
C ASN A 302 -23.46 13.14 13.38
N MET A 303 -22.38 13.25 12.61
CA MET A 303 -21.10 13.81 13.07
C MET A 303 -20.90 15.27 12.63
N LEU A 304 -21.83 15.82 11.84
CA LEU A 304 -21.79 17.22 11.45
C LEU A 304 -22.26 18.13 12.60
N HIS A 305 -21.72 19.34 12.63
CA HIS A 305 -22.15 20.37 13.57
C HIS A 305 -23.65 20.68 13.41
N SER A 306 -24.35 20.95 14.51
CA SER A 306 -25.81 21.16 14.52
C SER A 306 -26.29 22.33 13.66
N GLU A 307 -25.41 23.29 13.37
CA GLU A 307 -25.70 24.44 12.49
C GLU A 307 -25.67 24.08 11.00
N ILE A 308 -25.13 22.92 10.64
CA ILE A 308 -25.07 22.48 9.25
C ILE A 308 -26.45 21.95 8.85
N GLU A 309 -27.19 22.72 8.08
CA GLU A 309 -28.53 22.33 7.59
C GLU A 309 -28.46 21.06 6.73
N ILE A 310 -29.23 20.03 7.06
CA ILE A 310 -29.23 18.76 6.33
C ILE A 310 -30.45 18.70 5.43
N SER A 311 -30.25 18.44 4.14
CA SER A 311 -31.35 18.25 3.18
C SER A 311 -31.66 16.78 2.97
N LEU A 312 -32.81 16.48 2.38
CA LEU A 312 -33.23 15.11 2.14
C LEU A 312 -32.27 14.36 1.19
N GLU A 313 -31.65 15.07 0.25
CA GLU A 313 -30.62 14.54 -0.65
C GLU A 313 -29.39 14.00 0.07
N ASP A 314 -29.07 14.54 1.25
CA ASP A 314 -27.91 14.11 2.06
C ASP A 314 -28.09 12.68 2.59
N TYR A 315 -29.33 12.18 2.66
CA TYR A 315 -29.67 10.84 3.15
C TYR A 315 -29.60 9.74 2.09
N HIS A 316 -29.49 10.08 0.80
CA HIS A 316 -29.58 9.08 -0.27
C HIS A 316 -28.42 8.08 -0.29
N HIS A 317 -27.20 8.58 -0.44
CA HIS A 317 -26.05 7.73 -0.70
C HIS A 317 -25.72 6.84 0.50
N GLY A 318 -25.59 7.43 1.70
CA GLY A 318 -25.36 6.69 2.94
C GLY A 318 -26.41 5.61 3.22
N THR A 319 -27.69 5.88 2.98
CA THR A 319 -28.78 4.89 3.15
C THR A 319 -28.66 3.75 2.14
N MET A 320 -28.39 4.04 0.86
CA MET A 320 -28.23 3.01 -0.17
C MET A 320 -27.01 2.12 0.09
N VAL A 321 -25.85 2.71 0.43
CA VAL A 321 -24.65 1.98 0.84
C VAL A 321 -24.94 1.07 2.04
N THR A 322 -25.61 1.60 3.06
CA THR A 322 -25.97 0.84 4.27
C THR A 322 -26.94 -0.30 3.96
N SER A 323 -27.91 -0.08 3.06
CA SER A 323 -28.85 -1.12 2.64
C SER A 323 -28.15 -2.33 2.03
N LEU A 324 -27.09 -2.12 1.24
CA LEU A 324 -26.31 -3.21 0.64
C LEU A 324 -25.53 -3.99 1.70
N ILE A 325 -25.05 -3.31 2.75
CA ILE A 325 -24.34 -3.93 3.87
C ILE A 325 -25.29 -4.77 4.73
N VAL A 326 -26.48 -4.25 5.05
CA VAL A 326 -27.46 -4.94 5.89
C VAL A 326 -28.12 -6.08 5.11
N ASP A 327 -28.76 -5.77 3.98
CA ASP A 327 -29.67 -6.68 3.26
C ASP A 327 -29.47 -6.71 1.73
N GLY A 328 -28.25 -6.49 1.25
CA GLY A 328 -27.93 -6.47 -0.19
C GLY A 328 -28.48 -7.68 -0.97
N PRO A 329 -28.25 -8.94 -0.54
CA PRO A 329 -28.74 -10.12 -1.26
C PRO A 329 -30.25 -10.18 -1.48
N ARG A 330 -31.08 -9.80 -0.49
CA ARG A 330 -32.55 -9.90 -0.62
C ARG A 330 -33.10 -8.76 -1.47
N ILE A 331 -32.51 -7.57 -1.38
CA ILE A 331 -32.83 -6.44 -2.27
C ILE A 331 -32.54 -6.80 -3.74
N ASN A 332 -31.57 -7.69 -3.98
CA ASN A 332 -31.15 -8.16 -5.31
C ASN A 332 -31.48 -9.65 -5.54
N ASN A 333 -32.63 -10.11 -5.04
CA ASN A 333 -33.03 -11.53 -5.09
C ASN A 333 -33.22 -12.08 -6.52
N ASP A 334 -33.35 -11.20 -7.51
CA ASP A 334 -33.44 -11.50 -8.94
C ASP A 334 -32.06 -11.71 -9.61
N ASN A 335 -30.98 -11.72 -8.82
CA ASN A 335 -29.62 -11.88 -9.32
C ASN A 335 -28.73 -12.72 -8.41
N ASP A 336 -28.55 -13.99 -8.77
CA ASP A 336 -27.69 -14.94 -8.03
C ASP A 336 -26.23 -14.50 -7.92
N LEU A 337 -25.73 -13.62 -8.82
CA LEU A 337 -24.38 -13.06 -8.75
C LEU A 337 -24.18 -12.06 -7.60
N LEU A 338 -25.26 -11.65 -6.92
CA LEU A 338 -25.23 -10.77 -5.74
C LEU A 338 -25.65 -11.48 -4.46
N ASN A 339 -26.04 -12.74 -4.52
CA ASN A 339 -26.32 -13.52 -3.33
C ASN A 339 -24.99 -14.03 -2.73
N ASP A 340 -24.40 -13.32 -1.78
CA ASP A 340 -23.06 -13.61 -1.25
C ASP A 340 -22.99 -14.71 -0.18
N GLY A 341 -24.13 -15.07 0.42
CA GLY A 341 -24.22 -16.07 1.49
C GLY A 341 -23.59 -15.63 2.82
N CYS A 342 -23.36 -14.33 3.04
CA CYS A 342 -22.73 -13.83 4.27
C CYS A 342 -23.72 -13.59 5.44
N GLY A 343 -25.03 -13.67 5.21
CA GLY A 343 -26.05 -13.34 6.22
C GLY A 343 -26.32 -11.83 6.36
N PHE A 344 -26.83 -11.41 7.51
CA PHE A 344 -27.05 -10.00 7.85
C PHE A 344 -25.87 -9.42 8.64
N PHE A 345 -25.75 -8.10 8.65
CA PHE A 345 -24.77 -7.37 9.46
C PHE A 345 -25.43 -6.18 10.14
N LYS A 346 -25.08 -5.97 11.41
CA LYS A 346 -25.37 -4.70 12.08
C LYS A 346 -24.48 -3.61 11.50
N VAL A 347 -24.97 -2.39 11.49
CA VAL A 347 -24.19 -1.23 11.03
C VAL A 347 -24.16 -0.16 12.11
N ARG A 348 -22.96 0.38 12.38
CA ARG A 348 -22.83 1.67 13.03
C ARG A 348 -22.49 2.71 11.97
N HIS A 349 -23.45 3.58 11.66
CA HIS A 349 -23.37 4.53 10.56
C HIS A 349 -23.01 5.92 11.07
N PHE A 350 -21.98 6.53 10.49
CA PHE A 350 -21.50 7.87 10.82
C PHE A 350 -21.63 8.80 9.62
N GLY A 351 -22.57 9.74 9.70
CA GLY A 351 -22.76 10.78 8.68
C GLY A 351 -21.73 11.90 8.84
N VAL A 352 -20.73 11.96 7.96
CA VAL A 352 -19.58 12.89 8.08
C VAL A 352 -19.56 13.99 7.02
N CYS A 353 -20.46 13.95 6.04
CA CYS A 353 -20.54 14.96 4.99
C CYS A 353 -21.92 15.06 4.34
N LYS A 354 -22.12 16.18 3.63
CA LYS A 354 -23.24 16.39 2.70
C LYS A 354 -23.00 15.74 1.35
N HIS A 355 -24.04 15.65 0.52
CA HIS A 355 -23.96 15.06 -0.82
C HIS A 355 -23.17 15.87 -1.86
N ARG A 356 -22.86 17.16 -1.63
CA ARG A 356 -22.23 18.03 -2.64
C ARG A 356 -20.74 18.22 -2.48
N ALA A 357 -20.29 18.52 -1.27
CA ALA A 357 -18.92 18.86 -0.97
C ALA A 357 -18.64 18.64 0.51
N PHE A 358 -17.36 18.49 0.85
CA PHE A 358 -16.91 18.40 2.23
C PHE A 358 -15.55 19.06 2.43
N SER A 359 -15.28 19.44 3.67
CA SER A 359 -13.94 19.83 4.12
C SER A 359 -13.14 18.56 4.42
N LEU A 360 -12.07 18.34 3.67
CA LEU A 360 -11.19 17.18 3.81
C LEU A 360 -10.56 17.15 5.21
N PHE A 361 -10.14 18.30 5.72
CA PHE A 361 -9.59 18.46 7.07
C PHE A 361 -10.60 18.06 8.14
N THR A 362 -11.85 18.50 8.00
CA THR A 362 -12.94 18.16 8.93
C THR A 362 -13.21 16.66 8.90
N VAL A 363 -13.33 16.05 7.72
CA VAL A 363 -13.58 14.61 7.60
C VAL A 363 -12.45 13.78 8.21
N ILE A 364 -11.18 14.16 8.02
CA ILE A 364 -10.05 13.47 8.67
C ILE A 364 -10.18 13.51 10.20
N LYS A 365 -10.57 14.65 10.77
CA LYS A 365 -10.79 14.79 12.21
C LYS A 365 -11.96 13.96 12.73
N LEU A 366 -13.08 13.97 12.00
CA LEU A 366 -14.24 13.16 12.36
C LEU A 366 -13.90 11.67 12.31
N ILE A 367 -13.19 11.20 11.29
CA ILE A 367 -12.74 9.80 11.21
C ILE A 367 -11.87 9.46 12.42
N LYS A 368 -10.95 10.35 12.83
CA LYS A 368 -10.14 10.15 14.04
C LYS A 368 -11.02 9.87 15.27
N GLU A 369 -11.95 10.77 15.52
CA GLU A 369 -12.87 10.68 16.67
C GLU A 369 -13.74 9.42 16.60
N ILE A 370 -14.28 9.11 15.42
CA ILE A 370 -15.09 7.91 15.18
C ILE A 370 -14.29 6.66 15.53
N ILE A 371 -13.09 6.49 15.00
CA ILE A 371 -12.28 5.29 15.28
C ILE A 371 -11.87 5.23 16.75
N GLU A 372 -11.51 6.36 17.37
CA GLU A 372 -11.10 6.42 18.78
C GLU A 372 -12.22 5.98 19.73
N ASN A 373 -13.47 6.33 19.43
CA ASN A 373 -14.65 6.03 20.23
C ASN A 373 -15.31 4.68 19.90
N ASN A 374 -14.85 3.96 18.87
CA ASN A 374 -15.50 2.74 18.37
C ASN A 374 -14.46 1.63 18.13
N ARG A 375 -13.69 1.32 19.18
CA ARG A 375 -12.59 0.34 19.15
C ARG A 375 -13.03 -1.11 18.95
N ASP A 376 -14.31 -1.38 19.17
CA ASP A 376 -14.97 -2.67 18.96
C ASP A 376 -15.11 -3.02 17.46
N ILE A 377 -15.21 -2.02 16.58
CA ILE A 377 -15.41 -2.24 15.14
C ILE A 377 -14.07 -2.52 14.44
N LYS A 378 -14.00 -3.68 13.77
CA LYS A 378 -12.82 -4.14 13.04
C LYS A 378 -12.85 -3.84 11.54
N VAL A 379 -14.04 -3.77 10.95
CA VAL A 379 -14.23 -3.57 9.50
C VAL A 379 -15.00 -2.28 9.25
N TRP A 380 -14.42 -1.43 8.42
CA TRP A 380 -14.95 -0.11 8.11
C TRP A 380 -15.17 0.04 6.60
N ASN A 381 -16.39 0.37 6.19
CA ASN A 381 -16.69 0.76 4.81
C ASN A 381 -16.64 2.29 4.67
N LEU A 382 -15.90 2.77 3.67
CA LEU A 382 -15.85 4.18 3.31
C LEU A 382 -16.09 4.30 1.80
N SER A 383 -17.30 4.70 1.43
CA SER A 383 -17.73 4.86 0.04
C SER A 383 -17.68 6.32 -0.43
N LEU A 384 -16.88 7.17 0.22
CA LEU A 384 -16.61 8.55 -0.16
C LEU A 384 -15.32 8.66 -0.99
N GLY A 385 -15.38 9.39 -2.11
CA GLY A 385 -14.23 9.54 -3.01
C GLY A 385 -14.15 10.91 -3.66
N LEU A 386 -12.93 11.45 -3.78
CA LEU A 386 -12.66 12.74 -4.41
C LEU A 386 -12.81 12.66 -5.93
N MET A 387 -13.29 13.77 -6.51
CA MET A 387 -13.33 13.90 -7.96
C MET A 387 -11.95 14.10 -8.59
N LEU A 388 -11.00 14.71 -7.88
CA LEU A 388 -9.66 14.98 -8.39
C LEU A 388 -8.83 13.71 -8.56
N GLU A 389 -7.88 13.73 -9.50
CA GLU A 389 -6.88 12.68 -9.63
C GLU A 389 -5.87 12.74 -8.48
N ILE A 390 -5.36 11.58 -8.09
CA ILE A 390 -4.22 11.50 -7.17
C ILE A 390 -2.98 12.17 -7.75
N ASN A 391 -2.14 12.71 -6.87
CA ASN A 391 -0.86 13.28 -7.27
C ASN A 391 0.12 12.18 -7.69
N SER A 392 1.00 12.45 -8.66
CA SER A 392 2.00 11.46 -9.09
C SER A 392 3.16 11.26 -8.11
N ASN A 393 3.35 12.20 -7.18
CA ASN A 393 4.52 12.27 -6.31
C ASN A 393 4.22 11.97 -4.84
N PHE A 394 2.95 11.92 -4.43
CA PHE A 394 2.58 11.68 -3.05
C PHE A 394 1.16 11.13 -2.86
N ILE A 395 0.97 10.44 -1.74
CA ILE A 395 -0.34 9.96 -1.27
C ILE A 395 -1.15 11.14 -0.72
N SER A 396 -2.46 11.09 -0.85
CA SER A 396 -3.39 12.08 -0.32
C SER A 396 -3.40 12.11 1.22
N PRO A 397 -3.71 13.25 1.87
CA PRO A 397 -3.74 13.34 3.33
C PRO A 397 -4.70 12.35 4.00
N LEU A 398 -5.87 12.12 3.38
CA LEU A 398 -6.86 11.18 3.92
C LEU A 398 -6.37 9.73 3.78
N ALA A 399 -5.82 9.32 2.64
CA ALA A 399 -5.27 7.98 2.49
C ALA A 399 -4.09 7.71 3.44
N ASP A 400 -3.21 8.69 3.65
CA ASP A 400 -2.12 8.60 4.66
C ASP A 400 -2.65 8.42 6.07
N PHE A 401 -3.70 9.16 6.41
CA PHE A 401 -4.36 9.02 7.69
C PHE A 401 -5.00 7.63 7.87
N LEU A 402 -5.72 7.11 6.86
CA LEU A 402 -6.30 5.76 6.90
C LEU A 402 -5.22 4.67 7.00
N ASP A 403 -4.10 4.83 6.30
CA ASP A 403 -2.99 3.88 6.35
C ASP A 403 -2.33 3.86 7.73
N LYS A 404 -2.13 5.05 8.33
CA LYS A 404 -1.60 5.20 9.68
C LYS A 404 -2.52 4.54 10.72
N ILE A 405 -3.82 4.83 10.67
CA ILE A 405 -4.78 4.22 11.61
C ILE A 405 -4.78 2.69 11.47
N GLN A 406 -4.77 2.14 10.25
CA GLN A 406 -4.68 0.69 10.06
C GLN A 406 -3.35 0.12 10.56
N TYR A 407 -2.25 0.85 10.45
CA TYR A 407 -1.00 0.38 11.04
C TYR A 407 -1.06 0.35 12.57
N GLU A 408 -1.59 1.40 13.19
CA GLU A 408 -1.64 1.58 14.66
C GLU A 408 -2.73 0.75 15.35
N ASN A 409 -3.77 0.37 14.62
CA ASN A 409 -4.96 -0.29 15.17
C ASN A 409 -5.27 -1.54 14.35
N ASP A 410 -5.75 -2.59 15.03
CA ASP A 410 -6.20 -3.82 14.39
C ASP A 410 -7.59 -3.66 13.76
N ILE A 411 -7.65 -2.86 12.69
CA ILE A 411 -8.83 -2.60 11.87
C ILE A 411 -8.49 -2.68 10.38
N ILE A 412 -9.49 -2.73 9.50
CA ILE A 412 -9.33 -2.70 8.04
C ILE A 412 -10.39 -1.82 7.39
N PHE A 413 -9.98 -0.97 6.45
CA PHE A 413 -10.88 -0.18 5.62
C PHE A 413 -11.12 -0.86 4.27
N VAL A 414 -12.38 -0.90 3.84
CA VAL A 414 -12.83 -1.24 2.49
C VAL A 414 -13.35 0.04 1.84
N ILE A 415 -12.69 0.47 0.76
CA ILE A 415 -12.92 1.78 0.16
C ILE A 415 -13.21 1.69 -1.34
N SER A 416 -14.04 2.60 -1.84
CA SER A 416 -14.37 2.64 -3.27
C SER A 416 -13.19 3.16 -4.12
N GLY A 417 -13.02 2.61 -5.31
CA GLY A 417 -11.94 2.97 -6.24
C GLY A 417 -12.18 4.26 -7.03
N THR A 418 -13.25 5.01 -6.73
CA THR A 418 -13.71 6.26 -7.38
C THR A 418 -14.21 6.11 -8.82
N ASN A 419 -15.12 7.00 -9.21
CA ASN A 419 -15.80 6.97 -10.51
C ASN A 419 -15.37 8.16 -11.39
N LYS A 420 -15.13 7.94 -12.68
CA LYS A 420 -14.90 9.01 -13.67
C LYS A 420 -16.15 9.89 -13.77
N PRO A 421 -16.05 11.22 -13.74
CA PRO A 421 -17.15 12.09 -14.10
C PRO A 421 -17.50 11.90 -15.58
N GLU A 422 -18.77 12.08 -15.94
CA GLU A 422 -19.18 12.07 -17.35
C GLU A 422 -18.41 13.13 -18.14
N ASN A 423 -18.06 12.81 -19.39
CA ASN A 423 -17.32 13.70 -20.30
C ASN A 423 -15.99 14.22 -19.74
N SER A 424 -15.39 13.50 -18.78
CA SER A 424 -14.11 13.87 -18.17
C SER A 424 -12.93 13.10 -18.76
N LYS A 425 -11.79 13.77 -18.87
CA LYS A 425 -10.49 13.16 -19.21
C LYS A 425 -9.81 12.51 -18.00
N ILE A 426 -10.42 12.59 -16.82
CA ILE A 426 -9.91 11.97 -15.59
C ILE A 426 -9.87 10.45 -15.77
N THR A 427 -8.70 9.88 -15.52
CA THR A 427 -8.48 8.44 -15.60
C THR A 427 -8.01 7.86 -14.28
N LYS A 428 -7.20 8.59 -13.52
CA LYS A 428 -6.59 8.06 -12.29
C LYS A 428 -7.57 8.05 -11.13
N ILE A 429 -7.44 7.06 -10.26
CA ILE A 429 -8.20 7.00 -9.00
C ILE A 429 -8.03 8.31 -8.19
N GLY A 430 -9.05 8.67 -7.42
CA GLY A 430 -9.03 9.80 -6.49
C GLY A 430 -8.82 9.36 -5.04
N SER A 431 -8.54 10.31 -4.14
CA SER A 431 -8.47 10.02 -2.70
C SER A 431 -9.82 9.54 -2.15
N PRO A 432 -9.86 8.61 -1.17
CA PRO A 432 -8.73 7.96 -0.53
C PRO A 432 -8.31 6.64 -1.19
N ALA A 433 -8.72 6.36 -2.43
CA ALA A 433 -8.39 5.12 -3.15
C ALA A 433 -6.88 4.93 -3.40
N ASP A 434 -6.06 5.93 -3.09
CA ASP A 434 -4.61 5.82 -3.03
C ASP A 434 -4.05 5.28 -1.71
N SER A 435 -4.89 4.92 -0.75
CA SER A 435 -4.50 4.21 0.48
C SER A 435 -3.91 2.84 0.17
N ILE A 436 -2.71 2.58 0.70
CA ILE A 436 -1.98 1.33 0.47
C ILE A 436 -2.52 0.20 1.35
N ASN A 437 -2.82 0.49 2.62
CA ASN A 437 -3.25 -0.50 3.61
C ASN A 437 -4.71 -0.92 3.44
N SER A 438 -5.58 -0.04 2.91
CA SER A 438 -6.99 -0.37 2.66
C SER A 438 -7.17 -1.42 1.56
N ILE A 439 -8.37 -2.00 1.48
CA ILE A 439 -8.85 -2.75 0.31
C ILE A 439 -9.61 -1.79 -0.58
N VAL A 440 -9.03 -1.47 -1.74
CA VAL A 440 -9.62 -0.58 -2.75
C VAL A 440 -10.40 -1.41 -3.75
N VAL A 441 -11.70 -1.15 -3.84
CA VAL A 441 -12.66 -1.92 -4.64
C VAL A 441 -13.12 -1.13 -5.85
N ASN A 442 -12.79 -1.62 -7.04
CA ASN A 442 -13.36 -1.11 -8.28
C ASN A 442 -14.61 -1.88 -8.71
N SER A 443 -15.25 -1.39 -9.78
CA SER A 443 -16.49 -1.95 -10.30
C SER A 443 -16.28 -2.68 -11.62
N VAL A 444 -16.96 -3.82 -11.75
CA VAL A 444 -17.19 -4.54 -13.01
C VAL A 444 -18.70 -4.66 -13.26
N ASN A 445 -19.06 -4.86 -14.53
CA ASN A 445 -20.40 -5.30 -14.89
C ASN A 445 -20.59 -6.80 -14.61
N PHE A 446 -21.79 -7.33 -14.84
CA PHE A 446 -22.10 -8.75 -14.57
C PHE A 446 -21.39 -9.75 -15.50
N ASN A 447 -20.74 -9.28 -16.58
CA ASN A 447 -19.86 -10.10 -17.43
C ASN A 447 -18.42 -10.15 -16.89
N GLY A 448 -18.14 -9.48 -15.77
CA GLY A 448 -16.78 -9.40 -15.19
C GLY A 448 -15.84 -8.46 -15.96
N THR A 449 -16.36 -7.61 -16.85
CA THR A 449 -15.56 -6.59 -17.53
C THR A 449 -15.53 -5.29 -16.73
N PRO A 450 -14.43 -4.54 -16.71
CA PRO A 450 -14.34 -3.27 -15.98
C PRO A 450 -15.46 -2.31 -16.39
N ALA A 451 -16.15 -1.74 -15.41
CA ALA A 451 -17.21 -0.76 -15.67
C ALA A 451 -16.63 0.49 -16.35
N SER A 452 -17.37 1.08 -17.29
CA SER A 452 -16.92 2.24 -18.08
C SER A 452 -16.47 3.44 -17.23
N TYR A 453 -17.12 3.65 -16.08
CA TYR A 453 -16.83 4.73 -15.13
C TYR A 453 -15.68 4.41 -14.16
N SER A 454 -15.16 3.18 -14.10
CA SER A 454 -14.08 2.83 -13.15
C SER A 454 -12.81 3.60 -13.48
N ARG A 455 -12.20 4.20 -12.45
CA ARG A 455 -10.88 4.84 -12.55
C ARG A 455 -9.76 3.81 -12.41
N GLN A 456 -8.54 4.17 -12.82
CA GLN A 456 -7.41 3.24 -12.88
C GLN A 456 -6.22 3.71 -12.05
N GLY A 457 -5.46 2.76 -11.49
CA GLY A 457 -4.13 3.06 -10.96
C GLY A 457 -3.05 2.99 -12.04
N PRO A 458 -1.78 2.72 -11.68
CA PRO A 458 -1.26 2.49 -10.33
C PRO A 458 -1.13 3.78 -9.50
N VAL A 459 -0.96 3.63 -8.19
CA VAL A 459 -0.64 4.72 -7.26
C VAL A 459 0.88 4.92 -7.20
N LEU A 460 1.33 6.18 -7.14
CA LEU A 460 2.76 6.56 -7.17
C LEU A 460 3.57 5.87 -8.28
N SER A 461 2.93 5.64 -9.44
CA SER A 461 3.46 4.95 -10.62
C SER A 461 3.67 3.44 -10.53
N PHE A 462 3.55 2.80 -9.35
CA PHE A 462 3.83 1.38 -9.23
C PHE A 462 2.91 0.58 -8.31
N PHE A 463 2.34 1.13 -7.22
CA PHE A 463 1.48 0.37 -6.31
C PHE A 463 0.22 -0.13 -7.03
N ASN A 464 -0.12 -1.41 -6.85
CA ASN A 464 -1.29 -1.99 -7.48
C ASN A 464 -2.54 -1.47 -6.78
N LYS A 465 -3.24 -0.53 -7.40
CA LYS A 465 -4.57 -0.09 -7.01
C LYS A 465 -5.45 0.06 -8.26
N PRO A 466 -6.75 -0.29 -8.20
CA PRO A 466 -7.46 -0.93 -7.08
C PRO A 466 -6.85 -2.29 -6.70
N ASP A 467 -7.16 -2.81 -5.51
CA ASP A 467 -6.69 -4.14 -5.12
C ASP A 467 -7.46 -5.23 -5.87
N ILE A 468 -8.78 -5.06 -5.94
CA ILE A 468 -9.72 -5.99 -6.58
C ILE A 468 -10.89 -5.23 -7.19
N SER A 469 -11.73 -5.95 -7.94
CA SER A 469 -13.05 -5.47 -8.37
C SER A 469 -14.18 -6.36 -7.88
N TYR A 470 -15.37 -5.76 -7.82
CA TYR A 470 -16.63 -6.46 -7.59
C TYR A 470 -17.74 -5.89 -8.44
N TYR A 471 -18.89 -6.56 -8.49
CA TYR A 471 -20.04 -6.11 -9.25
C TYR A 471 -20.57 -4.79 -8.67
N GLY A 472 -20.58 -3.74 -9.49
CA GLY A 472 -21.10 -2.41 -9.13
C GLY A 472 -22.09 -1.85 -10.15
N GLY A 473 -22.54 -2.64 -11.14
CA GLY A 473 -23.48 -2.23 -12.18
C GLY A 473 -22.86 -1.42 -13.32
N GLU A 474 -23.60 -1.25 -14.43
CA GLU A 474 -23.18 -0.49 -15.62
C GLU A 474 -24.33 0.36 -16.18
N ALA A 475 -24.01 1.50 -16.79
CA ALA A 475 -24.98 2.45 -17.31
C ALA A 475 -25.81 1.84 -18.45
N ASP A 476 -25.12 1.28 -19.45
CA ASP A 476 -25.70 0.68 -20.65
C ASP A 476 -26.01 -0.82 -20.44
N GLY A 477 -26.20 -1.25 -19.20
CA GLY A 477 -26.35 -2.66 -18.82
C GLY A 477 -27.15 -2.85 -17.54
N LYS A 478 -27.06 -4.06 -16.95
CA LYS A 478 -27.78 -4.38 -15.70
C LYS A 478 -27.15 -3.62 -14.52
N LYS A 479 -27.99 -2.88 -13.79
CA LYS A 479 -27.66 -2.15 -12.57
C LYS A 479 -27.82 -3.03 -11.33
N ILE A 480 -27.46 -2.48 -10.17
CA ILE A 480 -27.70 -3.09 -8.85
C ILE A 480 -28.89 -2.40 -8.21
N LYS A 481 -29.63 -3.08 -7.34
CA LYS A 481 -30.71 -2.49 -6.54
C LYS A 481 -30.19 -2.17 -5.12
N ALA A 482 -30.53 -0.99 -4.61
CA ALA A 482 -30.33 -0.61 -3.21
C ALA A 482 -31.59 0.07 -2.67
N PHE A 483 -31.74 0.12 -1.35
CA PHE A 483 -32.85 0.81 -0.70
C PHE A 483 -32.46 2.25 -0.36
N SER A 484 -33.22 3.21 -0.89
CA SER A 484 -33.09 4.63 -0.64
C SER A 484 -34.14 5.11 0.37
N PRO A 485 -34.09 6.38 0.84
CA PRO A 485 -35.17 6.98 1.62
C PRO A 485 -36.59 6.84 1.02
N TYR A 486 -36.69 6.62 -0.29
CA TYR A 486 -37.96 6.52 -1.01
C TYR A 486 -38.31 5.09 -1.48
N GLY A 487 -37.52 4.08 -1.10
CA GLY A 487 -37.68 2.72 -1.58
C GLY A 487 -36.53 2.27 -2.49
N ILE A 488 -36.75 1.16 -3.20
CA ILE A 488 -35.71 0.50 -4.00
C ILE A 488 -35.36 1.37 -5.22
N LYS A 489 -34.06 1.56 -5.47
CA LYS A 489 -33.53 2.22 -6.66
C LYS A 489 -32.47 1.38 -7.34
N GLU A 490 -32.44 1.50 -8.66
CA GLU A 490 -31.33 1.00 -9.47
C GLU A 490 -30.15 1.98 -9.43
N ILE A 491 -28.98 1.43 -9.18
CA ILE A 491 -27.75 2.15 -8.87
C ILE A 491 -26.55 1.53 -9.58
N MET A 492 -25.51 2.36 -9.76
CA MET A 492 -24.21 1.91 -10.24
C MET A 492 -23.08 2.74 -9.65
N GLY A 493 -21.93 2.13 -9.40
CA GLY A 493 -20.78 2.82 -8.84
C GLY A 493 -19.80 1.92 -8.09
N THR A 494 -18.55 2.37 -7.99
CA THR A 494 -17.56 1.73 -7.09
C THR A 494 -17.95 1.84 -5.61
N SER A 495 -18.69 2.89 -5.23
CA SER A 495 -19.34 3.09 -3.93
C SER A 495 -20.25 1.93 -3.52
N PHE A 496 -20.87 1.27 -4.49
CA PHE A 496 -21.80 0.17 -4.31
C PHE A 496 -21.15 -1.21 -4.51
N ALA A 497 -19.97 -1.27 -5.12
CA ALA A 497 -19.15 -2.48 -5.15
C ALA A 497 -18.45 -2.74 -3.80
N ALA A 498 -17.97 -1.68 -3.13
CA ALA A 498 -17.25 -1.77 -1.85
C ALA A 498 -18.04 -2.45 -0.70
N PRO A 499 -19.34 -2.14 -0.47
CA PRO A 499 -20.18 -2.80 0.54
C PRO A 499 -20.17 -4.34 0.50
N TRP A 500 -20.20 -4.92 -0.69
CA TRP A 500 -20.19 -6.38 -0.86
C TRP A 500 -18.88 -7.03 -0.43
N ILE A 501 -17.78 -6.28 -0.52
CA ILE A 501 -16.47 -6.73 -0.04
C ILE A 501 -16.36 -6.49 1.46
N ALA A 502 -16.91 -5.38 1.99
CA ALA A 502 -16.99 -5.14 3.43
C ALA A 502 -17.73 -6.28 4.15
N ARG A 503 -18.86 -6.74 3.61
CA ARG A 503 -19.60 -7.93 4.09
C ARG A 503 -18.74 -9.19 4.16
N LYS A 504 -18.02 -9.50 3.07
CA LYS A 504 -17.14 -10.68 3.01
C LYS A 504 -15.98 -10.58 3.99
N VAL A 505 -15.34 -9.41 4.09
CA VAL A 505 -14.23 -9.17 5.02
C VAL A 505 -14.70 -9.28 6.47
N ALA A 506 -15.88 -8.73 6.80
CA ALA A 506 -16.48 -8.85 8.12
C ALA A 506 -16.83 -10.31 8.46
N TYR A 507 -17.37 -11.06 7.52
CA TYR A 507 -17.61 -12.50 7.69
C TYR A 507 -16.30 -13.24 8.00
N LEU A 508 -15.25 -13.01 7.22
CA LEU A 508 -13.95 -13.66 7.42
C LEU A 508 -13.30 -13.30 8.77
N ILE A 509 -13.44 -12.06 9.22
CA ILE A 509 -12.82 -11.59 10.47
C ILE A 509 -13.63 -12.02 11.69
N HIS A 510 -14.95 -11.85 11.68
CA HIS A 510 -15.78 -12.08 12.87
C HIS A 510 -16.31 -13.51 12.96
N VAL A 511 -16.83 -14.06 11.86
CA VAL A 511 -17.47 -15.38 11.86
C VAL A 511 -16.43 -16.48 11.71
N VAL A 512 -15.51 -16.35 10.75
CA VAL A 512 -14.42 -17.33 10.55
C VAL A 512 -13.23 -17.09 11.50
N ASN A 513 -13.23 -15.97 12.22
CA ASN A 513 -12.20 -15.60 13.19
C ASN A 513 -10.78 -15.52 12.60
N LEU A 514 -10.65 -14.93 11.40
CA LEU A 514 -9.36 -14.72 10.75
C LEU A 514 -8.78 -13.35 11.10
N PRO A 515 -7.44 -13.24 11.26
CA PRO A 515 -6.78 -11.94 11.35
C PRO A 515 -6.93 -11.20 10.01
N ARG A 516 -6.93 -9.87 10.07
CA ARG A 516 -7.13 -8.99 8.90
C ARG A 516 -6.15 -9.27 7.76
N GLU A 517 -4.92 -9.69 8.04
CA GLU A 517 -3.92 -10.02 7.03
C GLU A 517 -4.35 -11.23 6.21
N LEU A 518 -4.86 -12.27 6.86
CA LEU A 518 -5.39 -13.47 6.20
C LEU A 518 -6.70 -13.19 5.49
N ALA A 519 -7.61 -12.42 6.10
CA ALA A 519 -8.86 -12.02 5.45
C ALA A 519 -8.57 -11.26 4.14
N LYS A 520 -7.67 -10.26 4.16
CA LYS A 520 -7.25 -9.52 2.97
C LYS A 520 -6.58 -10.42 1.94
N ALA A 521 -5.66 -11.30 2.35
CA ALA A 521 -4.99 -12.25 1.46
C ALA A 521 -5.98 -13.22 0.78
N LEU A 522 -7.01 -13.68 1.50
CA LEU A 522 -7.99 -14.62 0.98
C LEU A 522 -8.94 -13.95 -0.02
N ILE A 523 -9.36 -12.70 0.24
CA ILE A 523 -10.12 -11.89 -0.72
C ILE A 523 -9.33 -11.73 -2.03
N VAL A 524 -8.06 -11.32 -1.96
CA VAL A 524 -7.22 -11.17 -3.15
C VAL A 524 -6.98 -12.51 -3.85
N ASP A 525 -6.66 -13.58 -3.11
CA ASP A 525 -6.49 -14.91 -3.69
C ASP A 525 -7.74 -15.37 -4.45
N SER A 526 -8.93 -15.14 -3.89
CA SER A 526 -10.21 -15.55 -4.49
C SER A 526 -10.51 -14.83 -5.80
N ALA A 527 -9.97 -13.62 -5.98
CA ALA A 527 -10.10 -12.84 -7.22
C ALA A 527 -9.22 -13.39 -8.36
N THR A 528 -8.32 -14.33 -8.07
CA THR A 528 -7.32 -14.83 -9.03
C THR A 528 -7.58 -16.27 -9.45
N GLY A 529 -7.48 -16.52 -10.76
CA GLY A 529 -7.47 -17.86 -11.35
C GLY A 529 -6.06 -18.37 -11.66
N TRP A 530 -6.02 -19.45 -12.44
CA TRP A 530 -4.79 -20.14 -12.86
C TRP A 530 -4.25 -19.72 -14.24
N HIS A 531 -4.92 -18.75 -14.87
CA HIS A 531 -4.54 -18.21 -16.17
C HIS A 531 -4.13 -16.74 -16.02
N ASN A 532 -3.42 -16.22 -17.03
CA ASN A 532 -3.14 -14.79 -17.10
C ASN A 532 -4.45 -13.99 -17.08
N GLN A 533 -4.44 -12.89 -16.35
CA GLN A 533 -5.58 -12.00 -16.30
C GLN A 533 -5.76 -11.34 -17.67
N LEU A 534 -6.96 -11.48 -18.25
CA LEU A 534 -7.30 -10.88 -19.54
C LEU A 534 -7.56 -9.38 -19.41
N GLN A 535 -8.15 -8.97 -18.29
CA GLN A 535 -8.52 -7.59 -18.02
C GLN A 535 -7.33 -6.76 -17.53
N ASN A 536 -7.31 -5.47 -17.87
CA ASN A 536 -6.25 -4.54 -17.47
C ASN A 536 -6.12 -4.47 -15.92
N PRO A 537 -4.99 -4.89 -15.33
CA PRO A 537 -4.78 -4.87 -13.88
C PRO A 537 -4.91 -3.48 -13.25
N ARG A 538 -4.70 -2.41 -14.03
CA ARG A 538 -4.91 -1.04 -13.54
C ARG A 538 -6.38 -0.72 -13.24
N LEU A 539 -7.32 -1.47 -13.81
CA LEU A 539 -8.76 -1.28 -13.66
C LEU A 539 -9.40 -2.30 -12.73
N VAL A 540 -8.94 -3.56 -12.75
CA VAL A 540 -9.56 -4.64 -11.93
C VAL A 540 -8.67 -5.13 -10.79
N GLY A 541 -7.49 -4.55 -10.63
CA GLY A 541 -6.51 -5.02 -9.64
C GLY A 541 -6.09 -6.46 -9.93
N HIS A 542 -6.20 -7.30 -8.89
CA HIS A 542 -5.94 -8.73 -8.94
C HIS A 542 -7.07 -9.57 -9.58
N GLY A 543 -8.24 -8.96 -9.84
CA GLY A 543 -9.37 -9.61 -10.50
C GLY A 543 -10.70 -9.37 -9.81
N VAL A 544 -11.70 -10.19 -10.15
CA VAL A 544 -13.07 -10.10 -9.61
C VAL A 544 -13.25 -11.11 -8.49
N VAL A 545 -13.57 -10.65 -7.29
CA VAL A 545 -13.77 -11.50 -6.11
C VAL A 545 -15.00 -12.41 -6.33
N LYS A 546 -14.89 -13.68 -5.93
CA LYS A 546 -16.01 -14.64 -6.06
C LYS A 546 -17.23 -14.18 -5.27
N THR A 547 -18.42 -14.40 -5.81
CA THR A 547 -19.68 -13.96 -5.20
C THR A 547 -19.95 -14.65 -3.87
N LYS A 548 -19.94 -15.99 -3.85
CA LYS A 548 -20.35 -16.80 -2.71
C LYS A 548 -19.20 -16.94 -1.72
N ILE A 549 -19.45 -16.63 -0.44
CA ILE A 549 -18.44 -16.78 0.62
C ILE A 549 -17.91 -18.22 0.73
N ASN A 550 -18.76 -19.21 0.50
CA ASN A 550 -18.34 -20.63 0.49
C ASN A 550 -17.30 -20.91 -0.60
N GLN A 551 -17.36 -20.27 -1.77
CA GLN A 551 -16.36 -20.45 -2.82
C GLN A 551 -15.00 -19.77 -2.52
N ILE A 552 -15.00 -18.85 -1.55
CA ILE A 552 -13.80 -18.24 -0.99
C ILE A 552 -13.20 -19.17 0.08
N LEU A 553 -14.07 -19.85 0.85
CA LEU A 553 -13.76 -20.75 1.96
C LEU A 553 -13.57 -22.23 1.58
N SER A 554 -13.76 -22.58 0.31
CA SER A 554 -13.54 -23.91 -0.22
C SER A 554 -12.73 -23.89 -1.51
N THR A 555 -12.25 -25.06 -1.91
CA THR A 555 -11.61 -25.27 -3.21
C THR A 555 -12.17 -26.50 -3.92
N GLU A 556 -11.83 -26.60 -5.21
CA GLU A 556 -12.03 -27.83 -5.98
C GLU A 556 -11.23 -29.00 -5.35
N GLU A 557 -11.62 -30.22 -5.70
CA GLU A 557 -11.02 -31.44 -5.12
C GLU A 557 -9.56 -31.65 -5.54
N ASP A 558 -9.17 -31.12 -6.69
CA ASP A 558 -7.79 -31.13 -7.17
C ASP A 558 -6.95 -29.98 -6.60
N GLU A 559 -7.50 -29.19 -5.67
CA GLU A 559 -6.84 -28.05 -5.06
C GLU A 559 -6.67 -28.23 -3.55
N ILE A 560 -5.49 -27.83 -3.06
CA ILE A 560 -5.16 -27.76 -1.64
C ILE A 560 -4.85 -26.31 -1.32
N LYS A 561 -5.75 -25.64 -0.59
CA LYS A 561 -5.53 -24.28 -0.11
C LYS A 561 -5.25 -24.28 1.38
N PHE A 562 -4.22 -23.53 1.77
CA PHE A 562 -3.89 -23.35 3.17
C PHE A 562 -3.44 -21.93 3.51
N MET A 563 -3.64 -21.58 4.77
CA MET A 563 -3.35 -20.27 5.34
C MET A 563 -2.28 -20.38 6.42
N ILE A 564 -1.38 -19.40 6.45
CA ILE A 564 -0.31 -19.28 7.45
C ILE A 564 -0.29 -17.82 7.91
N SER A 565 -0.31 -17.61 9.22
CA SER A 565 -0.02 -16.31 9.83
C SER A 565 1.35 -16.36 10.50
N GLY A 566 2.04 -15.22 10.51
CA GLY A 566 3.35 -15.11 11.14
C GLY A 566 3.70 -13.68 11.50
N ILE A 567 4.79 -13.53 12.22
CA ILE A 567 5.39 -12.26 12.61
C ILE A 567 6.80 -12.26 12.05
N SER A 568 7.19 -11.17 11.40
CA SER A 568 8.57 -10.94 11.00
C SER A 568 9.23 -9.94 11.94
N GLU A 569 10.27 -10.40 12.62
CA GLU A 569 11.06 -9.64 13.59
C GLU A 569 12.48 -9.39 13.08
N LYS A 570 12.95 -10.21 12.13
CA LYS A 570 14.28 -10.08 11.50
C LYS A 570 14.18 -10.01 9.97
N PHE A 571 15.35 -9.85 9.34
CA PHE A 571 15.47 -9.78 7.89
C PHE A 571 14.87 -10.99 7.17
N ASP A 572 15.10 -12.21 7.65
CA ASP A 572 14.62 -13.44 6.99
C ASP A 572 13.85 -14.32 7.96
N THR A 573 12.54 -14.46 7.70
CA THR A 573 11.61 -15.33 8.44
C THR A 573 11.28 -16.53 7.57
N TYR A 574 11.76 -17.73 7.92
CA TYR A 574 11.73 -18.88 7.02
C TYR A 574 11.35 -20.20 7.69
N ASN A 575 10.83 -21.12 6.89
CA ASN A 575 10.59 -22.51 7.21
C ASN A 575 10.82 -23.37 5.96
N TYR A 576 11.69 -24.38 6.03
CA TYR A 576 12.05 -25.25 4.90
C TYR A 576 11.41 -26.65 4.95
N ASN A 577 10.44 -26.84 5.86
CA ASN A 577 9.91 -28.15 6.22
C ASN A 577 8.45 -28.35 5.79
N LEU A 578 7.99 -27.65 4.74
CA LEU A 578 6.65 -27.87 4.21
C LEU A 578 6.68 -29.09 3.26
N HIS A 579 5.92 -30.14 3.57
CA HIS A 579 5.92 -31.34 2.75
C HIS A 579 4.75 -31.34 1.77
N VAL A 580 5.06 -31.27 0.47
CA VAL A 580 4.06 -31.31 -0.61
C VAL A 580 4.01 -32.71 -1.23
N PRO A 581 2.82 -33.29 -1.45
CA PRO A 581 2.65 -34.61 -2.06
C PRO A 581 3.51 -34.87 -3.30
N VAL A 582 3.93 -36.11 -3.45
CA VAL A 582 4.85 -36.56 -4.51
C VAL A 582 4.29 -37.81 -5.18
N GLU A 583 4.28 -37.80 -6.50
CA GLU A 583 3.98 -38.97 -7.32
C GLU A 583 5.19 -39.32 -8.20
N LYS A 584 5.65 -40.58 -8.15
CA LYS A 584 6.78 -41.07 -8.98
C LYS A 584 8.00 -40.13 -8.97
N GLN A 585 8.41 -39.68 -7.77
CA GLN A 585 9.50 -38.72 -7.56
C GLN A 585 9.29 -37.34 -8.24
N LYS A 586 8.03 -36.92 -8.45
CA LYS A 586 7.67 -35.61 -8.98
C LYS A 586 6.56 -34.95 -8.17
N HIS A 587 6.53 -33.62 -8.16
CA HIS A 587 5.42 -32.83 -7.63
C HIS A 587 4.46 -32.50 -8.78
N PRO A 588 3.25 -33.07 -8.79
CA PRO A 588 2.25 -32.82 -9.83
C PRO A 588 1.45 -31.54 -9.57
N PHE A 589 2.12 -30.45 -9.15
CA PHE A 589 1.44 -29.21 -8.77
C PHE A 589 1.92 -27.98 -9.53
N VAL A 590 0.95 -27.13 -9.88
CA VAL A 590 1.18 -25.70 -10.05
C VAL A 590 0.73 -24.97 -8.79
N SER A 591 1.30 -23.82 -8.50
CA SER A 591 1.06 -23.14 -7.22
C SER A 591 0.84 -21.65 -7.38
N LYS A 592 0.06 -21.07 -6.47
CA LYS A 592 -0.05 -19.63 -6.27
C LYS A 592 0.06 -19.30 -4.78
N ALA A 593 0.55 -18.11 -4.48
CA ALA A 593 0.67 -17.60 -3.12
C ALA A 593 0.33 -16.11 -3.07
N THR A 594 -0.41 -15.71 -2.05
CA THR A 594 -0.81 -14.32 -1.78
C THR A 594 -0.36 -13.95 -0.36
N LEU A 595 0.61 -13.06 -0.25
CA LEU A 595 1.09 -12.46 0.98
C LEU A 595 0.45 -11.09 1.17
N CYS A 596 -0.11 -10.81 2.34
CA CYS A 596 -0.61 -9.49 2.73
C CYS A 596 -0.06 -9.08 4.10
N TYR A 597 0.24 -7.80 4.24
CA TYR A 597 0.69 -7.17 5.48
C TYR A 597 0.34 -5.67 5.48
N PHE A 598 0.47 -5.00 6.64
CA PHE A 598 0.10 -3.59 6.83
C PHE A 598 1.34 -2.77 7.21
N PRO A 599 2.15 -2.30 6.26
CA PRO A 599 3.37 -1.55 6.58
C PRO A 599 3.06 -0.19 7.22
N LYS A 600 4.02 0.31 8.02
CA LYS A 600 4.09 1.72 8.39
C LYS A 600 4.38 2.55 7.14
N CYS A 601 3.58 3.58 6.95
CA CYS A 601 3.74 4.51 5.83
C CYS A 601 4.23 5.88 6.32
N SER A 602 4.79 6.67 5.41
CA SER A 602 5.31 8.00 5.71
C SER A 602 5.10 8.94 4.53
N ARG A 603 3.99 9.68 4.53
CA ARG A 603 3.65 10.64 3.47
C ARG A 603 4.74 11.66 3.18
N ASN A 604 5.48 12.10 4.19
CA ASN A 604 6.60 13.04 3.99
C ASN A 604 7.69 12.47 3.07
N GLN A 605 7.81 11.15 2.93
CA GLN A 605 8.75 10.51 1.99
C GLN A 605 8.24 10.51 0.53
N GLY A 606 7.08 11.09 0.24
CA GLY A 606 6.52 11.24 -1.12
C GLY A 606 6.37 9.90 -1.85
N ILE A 607 7.10 9.70 -2.94
CA ILE A 607 7.05 8.45 -3.75
C ILE A 607 7.58 7.22 -2.99
N ASP A 608 8.34 7.46 -1.93
CA ASP A 608 8.94 6.46 -1.05
C ASP A 608 8.05 6.20 0.18
N TYR A 609 6.75 6.08 -0.06
CA TYR A 609 5.72 6.07 0.97
C TYR A 609 5.76 4.90 1.97
N THR A 610 5.96 3.64 1.54
CA THR A 610 6.01 2.48 2.44
C THR A 610 7.39 2.27 3.05
N ASN A 611 7.48 2.12 4.38
CA ASN A 611 8.78 2.00 5.05
C ASN A 611 9.33 0.58 5.05
N ILE A 612 8.48 -0.43 4.88
CA ILE A 612 8.85 -1.85 4.97
C ILE A 612 8.34 -2.59 3.73
N GLU A 613 9.22 -3.42 3.17
CA GLU A 613 8.89 -4.44 2.18
C GLU A 613 8.97 -5.83 2.82
N MET A 614 7.99 -6.70 2.52
CA MET A 614 8.12 -8.14 2.69
C MET A 614 8.05 -8.82 1.32
N ASP A 615 9.13 -9.49 0.94
CA ASP A 615 9.23 -10.30 -0.27
C ASP A 615 9.04 -11.79 0.06
N ILE A 616 8.30 -12.50 -0.80
CA ILE A 616 8.00 -13.92 -0.61
C ILE A 616 8.84 -14.80 -1.54
N GLN A 617 9.50 -15.78 -0.93
CA GLN A 617 10.13 -16.90 -1.60
C GLN A 617 9.39 -18.18 -1.22
N PHE A 618 8.65 -18.75 -2.17
CA PHE A 618 7.91 -19.99 -1.98
C PHE A 618 8.24 -20.98 -3.10
N GLY A 619 8.58 -22.22 -2.76
CA GLY A 619 8.90 -23.24 -3.74
C GLY A 619 9.65 -24.46 -3.19
N ARG A 620 10.23 -25.25 -4.09
CA ARG A 620 10.97 -26.49 -3.75
C ARG A 620 12.32 -26.16 -3.11
N VAL A 621 12.76 -26.97 -2.16
CA VAL A 621 14.04 -26.76 -1.48
C VAL A 621 15.17 -27.53 -2.18
N GLU A 622 16.35 -26.92 -2.28
CA GLU A 622 17.58 -27.55 -2.76
C GLU A 622 18.78 -27.20 -1.87
N ASN A 623 19.71 -28.14 -1.72
CA ASN A 623 21.00 -27.86 -1.08
C ASN A 623 21.90 -27.08 -2.06
N THR A 624 22.57 -26.05 -1.55
CA THR A 624 23.58 -25.31 -2.29
C THR A 624 24.90 -26.06 -2.27
N ALA A 625 25.75 -25.81 -3.27
CA ALA A 625 27.10 -26.41 -3.34
C ALA A 625 27.97 -26.10 -2.11
N LYS A 626 27.61 -25.07 -1.32
CA LYS A 626 28.31 -24.65 -0.10
C LYS A 626 27.67 -25.20 1.19
N GLY A 627 26.76 -26.17 1.09
CA GLY A 627 26.11 -26.81 2.25
C GLY A 627 24.96 -26.01 2.87
N GLY A 628 24.47 -24.95 2.20
CA GLY A 628 23.30 -24.18 2.63
C GLY A 628 22.00 -24.66 2.00
N VAL A 629 20.88 -24.08 2.39
CA VAL A 629 19.55 -24.38 1.85
C VAL A 629 19.06 -23.22 0.97
N LYS A 630 18.50 -23.53 -0.20
CA LYS A 630 17.93 -22.55 -1.13
C LYS A 630 16.53 -22.95 -1.56
N ILE A 631 15.65 -21.95 -1.71
CA ILE A 631 14.31 -22.14 -2.27
C ILE A 631 14.36 -21.87 -3.78
N VAL A 632 13.94 -22.85 -4.57
CA VAL A 632 13.64 -22.72 -6.00
C VAL A 632 12.23 -22.19 -6.13
N THR A 633 12.13 -20.86 -6.15
CA THR A 633 10.86 -20.13 -6.11
C THR A 633 9.97 -20.40 -7.33
N ILE A 634 8.66 -20.42 -7.14
CA ILE A 634 7.69 -20.66 -8.22
C ILE A 634 7.62 -19.55 -9.29
N ASN A 635 8.14 -18.35 -8.97
CA ASN A 635 8.14 -17.17 -9.84
C ASN A 635 9.55 -16.73 -10.29
N ASP A 636 10.57 -17.59 -10.11
CA ASP A 636 11.97 -17.29 -10.44
C ASP A 636 12.45 -15.95 -9.83
N ASN A 637 12.11 -15.72 -8.55
CA ASN A 637 12.52 -14.53 -7.83
C ASN A 637 14.02 -14.54 -7.55
N ILE A 638 14.72 -13.52 -8.06
CA ILE A 638 16.17 -13.35 -7.86
C ILE A 638 16.52 -12.08 -7.09
N GLN A 639 15.53 -11.36 -6.53
CA GLN A 639 15.73 -10.07 -5.86
C GLN A 639 16.79 -10.11 -4.75
N TYR A 640 16.85 -11.23 -4.02
CA TYR A 640 17.78 -11.46 -2.90
C TYR A 640 18.72 -12.65 -3.11
N ASN A 641 18.96 -13.06 -4.36
CA ASN A 641 19.86 -14.18 -4.64
C ASN A 641 21.33 -13.76 -4.53
N ASP A 642 22.19 -14.68 -4.06
CA ASP A 642 23.65 -14.50 -3.90
C ASP A 642 24.42 -14.28 -5.22
N LEU A 643 23.75 -14.21 -6.37
CA LEU A 643 24.38 -14.13 -7.69
C LEU A 643 25.01 -12.76 -8.02
N ASN A 644 25.08 -11.82 -7.08
CA ASN A 644 25.80 -10.54 -7.19
C ASN A 644 25.46 -9.67 -8.41
N LEU A 645 24.35 -9.91 -9.11
CA LEU A 645 23.90 -9.04 -10.20
C LEU A 645 22.97 -7.96 -9.65
N PRO A 646 23.38 -6.68 -9.64
CA PRO A 646 22.51 -5.59 -9.19
C PRO A 646 21.29 -5.47 -10.12
N MET A 647 20.10 -5.71 -9.57
CA MET A 647 18.84 -5.50 -10.29
C MET A 647 18.43 -4.02 -10.21
N PRO A 648 18.11 -3.37 -11.35
CA PRO A 648 17.56 -2.01 -11.32
C PRO A 648 16.24 -1.96 -10.53
N GLU A 649 16.06 -0.92 -9.73
CA GLU A 649 14.87 -0.72 -8.87
C GLU A 649 13.56 -0.80 -9.67
N LYS A 650 13.52 -0.17 -10.86
CA LYS A 650 12.37 -0.22 -11.77
C LYS A 650 12.04 -1.65 -12.21
N THR A 651 13.05 -2.50 -12.41
CA THR A 651 12.87 -3.92 -12.77
C THR A 651 12.32 -4.71 -11.59
N ALA A 652 12.85 -4.50 -10.38
CA ALA A 652 12.34 -5.17 -9.18
C ALA A 652 10.88 -4.79 -8.88
N ARG A 653 10.52 -3.50 -8.96
CA ARG A 653 9.13 -3.03 -8.84
C ARG A 653 8.21 -3.68 -9.87
N ARG A 654 8.66 -3.81 -11.12
CA ARG A 654 7.87 -4.40 -12.21
C ARG A 654 7.69 -5.92 -12.07
N LEU A 655 8.76 -6.65 -11.76
CA LEU A 655 8.76 -8.13 -11.77
C LEU A 655 8.30 -8.74 -10.45
N TYR A 656 8.68 -8.13 -9.33
CA TYR A 656 8.47 -8.69 -7.98
C TYR A 656 7.59 -7.79 -7.10
N ARG A 657 6.93 -6.79 -7.72
CA ARG A 657 6.02 -5.86 -7.06
C ARG A 657 6.68 -5.20 -5.84
N LYS A 658 7.99 -4.91 -5.96
CA LYS A 658 8.80 -4.38 -4.85
C LYS A 658 8.09 -3.21 -4.17
N TRP A 659 8.03 -3.24 -2.83
CA TRP A 659 7.30 -2.30 -1.95
C TRP A 659 5.78 -2.43 -1.84
N ASP A 660 5.10 -3.19 -2.72
CA ASP A 660 3.67 -3.47 -2.55
C ASP A 660 3.42 -4.27 -1.26
N ASN A 661 2.37 -3.91 -0.53
CA ASN A 661 1.93 -4.61 0.67
C ASN A 661 1.10 -5.89 0.41
N ILE A 662 0.83 -6.16 -0.87
CA ILE A 662 0.22 -7.39 -1.36
C ILE A 662 1.17 -8.00 -2.39
N LYS A 663 1.64 -9.22 -2.15
CA LYS A 663 2.44 -9.98 -3.11
C LYS A 663 1.65 -11.20 -3.56
N HIS A 664 1.21 -11.17 -4.82
CA HIS A 664 0.60 -12.33 -5.46
C HIS A 664 1.58 -12.92 -6.48
N ILE A 665 1.94 -14.19 -6.30
CA ILE A 665 2.79 -14.97 -7.21
C ILE A 665 2.03 -16.21 -7.68
N ARG A 666 2.19 -16.59 -8.95
CA ARG A 666 1.44 -17.71 -9.55
C ARG A 666 2.23 -18.39 -10.65
N GLU A 667 2.07 -19.70 -10.74
CA GLU A 667 2.31 -20.49 -11.94
C GLU A 667 1.02 -20.76 -12.71
N ASN A 668 1.05 -20.51 -14.01
CA ASN A 668 -0.09 -20.84 -14.86
C ASN A 668 -0.16 -22.35 -15.11
N ILE A 669 -1.37 -22.90 -15.25
CA ILE A 669 -1.59 -24.32 -15.63
C ILE A 669 -0.95 -24.64 -16.99
N GLU A 670 -0.92 -23.66 -17.88
CA GLU A 670 -0.31 -23.78 -19.21
C GLU A 670 1.05 -23.09 -19.28
N THR A 671 1.91 -23.63 -20.13
CA THR A 671 3.15 -23.00 -20.57
C THR A 671 2.85 -21.84 -21.51
N LYS A 672 3.86 -21.01 -21.82
CA LYS A 672 3.72 -19.91 -22.79
C LYS A 672 3.30 -20.39 -24.19
N ASN A 673 3.54 -21.65 -24.52
CA ASN A 673 3.20 -22.26 -25.80
C ASN A 673 1.84 -22.99 -25.76
N GLY A 674 1.03 -22.80 -24.71
CA GLY A 674 -0.30 -23.41 -24.56
C GLY A 674 -0.31 -24.86 -24.05
N ASN A 675 0.86 -25.51 -23.92
CA ASN A 675 0.90 -26.89 -23.41
C ASN A 675 0.66 -26.93 -21.90
N LYS A 676 -0.05 -27.96 -21.40
CA LYS A 676 -0.18 -28.24 -19.95
C LYS A 676 1.20 -28.36 -19.29
N ARG A 677 1.36 -27.75 -18.11
CA ARG A 677 2.58 -27.90 -17.32
C ARG A 677 2.74 -29.35 -16.87
N LYS A 678 3.99 -29.82 -16.88
CA LYS A 678 4.35 -31.17 -16.44
C LYS A 678 4.73 -31.18 -14.96
N ALA A 679 4.57 -32.34 -14.32
CA ALA A 679 5.01 -32.55 -12.94
C ALA A 679 6.51 -32.25 -12.81
N LYS A 680 6.88 -31.54 -11.75
CA LYS A 680 8.25 -31.07 -11.52
C LYS A 680 9.02 -32.12 -10.74
N SER A 681 10.27 -32.41 -11.11
CA SER A 681 11.10 -33.35 -10.34
C SER A 681 11.18 -32.95 -8.87
N LYS A 682 11.01 -33.94 -8.01
CA LYS A 682 11.24 -33.85 -6.56
C LYS A 682 12.68 -33.40 -6.34
N LYS A 683 12.86 -32.46 -5.42
CA LYS A 683 14.17 -32.07 -4.88
C LYS A 683 14.15 -32.35 -3.36
N GLN A 684 15.30 -32.67 -2.77
CA GLN A 684 15.53 -32.84 -1.32
C GLN A 684 14.33 -33.40 -0.53
N GLU A 685 14.18 -34.72 -0.49
CA GLU A 685 13.08 -35.43 0.20
C GLU A 685 11.63 -34.99 -0.11
N GLY A 686 11.41 -34.04 -1.04
CA GLY A 686 10.09 -33.51 -1.41
C GLY A 686 9.72 -32.24 -0.66
N MET A 687 10.70 -31.61 -0.03
CA MET A 687 10.49 -30.45 0.82
C MET A 687 10.29 -29.18 0.00
N TRP A 688 9.35 -28.37 0.48
CA TRP A 688 9.08 -27.01 0.06
C TRP A 688 9.40 -26.07 1.19
N GLY A 689 9.79 -24.85 0.83
CA GLY A 689 10.17 -23.81 1.76
C GLY A 689 9.39 -22.54 1.52
N ILE A 690 9.20 -21.81 2.61
CA ILE A 690 8.69 -20.45 2.67
C ILE A 690 9.79 -19.60 3.30
N SER A 691 10.13 -18.47 2.69
CA SER A 691 10.99 -17.44 3.28
C SER A 691 10.40 -16.08 2.97
N ILE A 692 10.22 -15.27 4.02
CA ILE A 692 9.74 -13.89 3.95
C ILE A 692 10.93 -12.99 4.24
N LYS A 693 11.41 -12.28 3.22
CA LYS A 693 12.52 -11.32 3.33
C LYS A 693 11.97 -9.95 3.65
N THR A 694 12.33 -9.39 4.79
CA THR A 694 11.88 -8.08 5.25
C THR A 694 12.98 -7.05 5.03
N ASN A 695 12.69 -5.98 4.30
CA ASN A 695 13.65 -4.90 4.03
C ASN A 695 13.05 -3.55 4.41
N GLU A 696 13.86 -2.72 5.06
CA GLU A 696 13.44 -1.41 5.54
C GLU A 696 14.00 -0.30 4.66
N ARG A 697 13.21 0.75 4.46
CA ARG A 697 13.62 1.95 3.74
C ARG A 697 14.34 2.93 4.67
N LEU A 698 13.79 3.21 5.84
CA LEU A 698 14.38 4.07 6.88
C LEU A 698 14.86 3.21 8.05
N ASN A 699 15.90 3.64 8.77
CA ASN A 699 16.43 2.91 9.93
C ASN A 699 15.53 3.10 11.17
N LEU A 700 14.26 2.72 11.07
CA LEU A 700 13.31 2.80 12.15
C LEU A 700 13.49 1.57 13.04
N LYS A 701 14.00 1.74 14.26
CA LYS A 701 14.04 0.69 15.29
C LYS A 701 12.65 0.12 15.66
N GLU A 702 11.58 0.70 15.12
CA GLU A 702 10.17 0.38 15.40
C GLU A 702 9.57 -0.69 14.46
N SER A 703 10.34 -1.21 13.50
CA SER A 703 9.90 -2.21 12.52
C SER A 703 9.81 -3.64 13.05
N ASN A 704 10.25 -3.88 14.29
CA ASN A 704 10.24 -5.21 14.90
C ASN A 704 8.77 -5.64 15.11
N ASN A 705 8.41 -6.80 14.56
CA ASN A 705 7.17 -7.54 14.79
C ASN A 705 6.00 -7.24 13.84
N LEU A 706 6.29 -7.03 12.55
CA LEU A 706 5.22 -6.85 11.57
C LEU A 706 4.52 -8.19 11.28
N LYS A 707 3.20 -8.23 11.47
CA LYS A 707 2.36 -9.39 11.16
C LYS A 707 2.17 -9.54 9.65
N PHE A 708 2.10 -10.78 9.19
CA PHE A 708 1.74 -11.12 7.82
C PHE A 708 0.76 -12.29 7.76
N GLY A 709 -0.03 -12.31 6.68
CA GLY A 709 -0.93 -13.39 6.32
C GLY A 709 -0.57 -13.93 4.94
N LEU A 710 -0.48 -15.25 4.83
CA LEU A 710 -0.09 -15.95 3.61
C LEU A 710 -1.15 -16.99 3.26
N VAL A 711 -1.73 -16.87 2.07
CA VAL A 711 -2.63 -17.86 1.47
C VAL A 711 -1.90 -18.55 0.33
N ILE A 712 -1.78 -19.87 0.37
CA ILE A 712 -1.15 -20.68 -0.69
C ILE A 712 -2.19 -21.66 -1.22
N THR A 713 -2.23 -21.80 -2.55
CA THR A 713 -3.02 -22.85 -3.21
C THR A 713 -2.11 -23.70 -4.09
N LEU A 714 -2.22 -25.02 -3.95
CA LEU A 714 -1.59 -26.02 -4.82
C LEU A 714 -2.68 -26.65 -5.67
N LYS A 715 -2.54 -26.63 -7.01
CA LYS A 715 -3.44 -27.32 -7.93
C LYS A 715 -2.76 -28.52 -8.56
N GLU A 716 -3.38 -29.68 -8.41
CA GLU A 716 -2.92 -30.94 -8.97
C GLU A 716 -3.21 -30.97 -10.49
N ILE A 717 -2.18 -31.21 -11.29
CA ILE A 717 -2.25 -31.03 -12.76
C ILE A 717 -3.03 -32.13 -13.50
N ASN A 718 -3.29 -33.26 -12.84
CA ASN A 718 -4.01 -34.42 -13.35
C ASN A 718 -5.42 -34.53 -12.76
N GLY A 719 -5.84 -33.61 -11.89
CA GLY A 719 -7.17 -33.61 -11.26
C GLY A 719 -7.29 -34.54 -10.04
N VAL A 720 -6.19 -35.04 -9.49
CA VAL A 720 -6.22 -35.99 -8.37
C VAL A 720 -6.32 -35.25 -7.03
N ASN A 721 -7.29 -35.63 -6.19
CA ASN A 721 -7.39 -35.10 -4.83
C ASN A 721 -6.30 -35.69 -3.92
N ARG A 722 -5.39 -34.84 -3.43
CA ARG A 722 -4.26 -35.23 -2.57
C ARG A 722 -4.27 -34.54 -1.20
N ILE A 723 -5.40 -33.98 -0.77
CA ILE A 723 -5.45 -33.20 0.48
C ILE A 723 -5.11 -34.03 1.72
N GLN A 724 -5.59 -35.27 1.81
CA GLN A 724 -5.31 -36.15 2.94
C GLN A 724 -3.83 -36.53 3.01
N GLU A 725 -3.21 -36.78 1.86
CA GLU A 725 -1.77 -37.02 1.76
C GLU A 725 -0.98 -35.80 2.27
N PHE A 726 -1.37 -34.59 1.88
CA PHE A 726 -0.76 -33.35 2.35
C PHE A 726 -0.89 -33.17 3.87
N ILE A 727 -2.09 -33.41 4.45
CA ILE A 727 -2.33 -33.29 5.89
C ILE A 727 -1.44 -34.25 6.68
N GLN A 728 -1.40 -35.54 6.28
CA GLN A 728 -0.59 -36.56 6.94
C GLN A 728 0.91 -36.21 6.90
N GLN A 729 1.39 -35.80 5.74
CA GLN A 729 2.80 -35.47 5.52
C GLN A 729 3.23 -34.20 6.27
N CYS A 730 2.41 -33.15 6.28
CA CYS A 730 2.70 -31.94 7.05
C CYS A 730 2.70 -32.22 8.56
N SER A 731 1.73 -32.99 9.05
CA SER A 731 1.63 -33.36 10.47
C SER A 731 2.85 -34.18 10.92
N ALA A 732 3.30 -35.13 10.10
CA ALA A 732 4.51 -35.93 10.35
C ALA A 732 5.80 -35.10 10.42
N LYS A 733 5.81 -33.89 9.84
CA LYS A 733 6.94 -32.94 9.86
C LYS A 733 6.75 -31.79 10.85
N GLY A 734 5.80 -31.93 11.80
CA GLY A 734 5.63 -31.01 12.92
C GLY A 734 4.78 -29.78 12.63
N TRP A 735 4.03 -29.75 11.51
CA TRP A 735 3.01 -28.73 11.28
C TRP A 735 1.71 -29.12 11.99
N ILE A 736 1.09 -28.16 12.67
CA ILE A 736 -0.27 -28.31 13.14
C ILE A 736 -1.20 -27.92 11.99
N VAL A 737 -2.05 -28.85 11.57
CA VAL A 737 -2.96 -28.68 10.45
C VAL A 737 -4.39 -28.73 10.96
N ASN A 738 -5.09 -27.59 10.90
CA ASN A 738 -6.50 -27.51 11.28
C ASN A 738 -7.35 -27.30 10.03
N LYS A 739 -8.50 -27.97 9.93
CA LYS A 739 -9.47 -27.70 8.86
C LYS A 739 -10.41 -26.59 9.30
N ILE A 740 -10.69 -25.64 8.40
CA ILE A 740 -11.69 -24.61 8.65
C ILE A 740 -13.05 -25.18 8.26
N ASN A 741 -13.73 -25.77 9.25
CA ASN A 741 -15.12 -26.13 9.11
C ASN A 741 -15.98 -24.89 9.41
N VAL A 742 -16.69 -24.40 8.41
CA VAL A 742 -17.47 -23.16 8.48
C VAL A 742 -18.65 -23.29 9.46
N GLU A 743 -19.33 -24.44 9.48
CA GLU A 743 -20.46 -24.71 10.40
C GLU A 743 -19.98 -24.63 11.85
N ASN A 744 -18.86 -25.28 12.16
CA ASN A 744 -18.26 -25.22 13.50
C ASN A 744 -17.88 -23.78 13.89
N GLN A 745 -17.38 -22.96 12.96
CA GLN A 745 -17.02 -21.56 13.26
C GLN A 745 -18.26 -20.71 13.52
N ILE A 746 -19.34 -20.92 12.77
CA ILE A 746 -20.64 -20.28 13.02
C ILE A 746 -21.16 -20.66 14.42
N ASP A 747 -21.10 -21.95 14.78
CA ASP A 747 -21.52 -22.42 16.11
C ASP A 747 -20.68 -21.83 17.23
N ILE A 748 -19.35 -21.78 17.06
CA ILE A 748 -18.43 -21.16 18.02
C ILE A 748 -18.75 -19.67 18.16
N TYR A 749 -18.98 -18.98 17.05
CA TYR A 749 -19.34 -17.56 17.04
C TYR A 749 -20.64 -17.32 17.83
N ASN A 750 -21.70 -18.07 17.52
CA ASN A 750 -22.99 -17.93 18.19
C ASN A 750 -22.88 -18.18 19.70
N LYS A 751 -22.19 -19.25 20.11
CA LYS A 751 -21.95 -19.58 21.53
C LYS A 751 -21.13 -18.51 22.26
N ALA A 752 -20.13 -17.93 21.59
CA ALA A 752 -19.31 -16.88 22.20
C ALA A 752 -20.07 -15.57 22.45
N GLN A 753 -21.26 -15.40 21.83
CA GLN A 753 -22.12 -14.22 21.98
C GLN A 753 -23.35 -14.49 22.86
N GLU A 754 -23.51 -15.67 23.46
CA GLU A 754 -24.60 -15.94 24.40
C GLU A 754 -24.37 -15.17 25.72
N GLU A 755 -25.37 -14.38 26.15
CA GLU A 755 -25.33 -13.72 27.46
C GLU A 755 -25.50 -14.75 28.59
N LEU A 756 -24.47 -14.91 29.43
CA LEU A 756 -24.55 -15.71 30.64
C LEU A 756 -25.40 -14.98 31.69
N LYS A 757 -26.64 -15.43 31.86
CA LYS A 757 -27.47 -15.04 33.01
C LYS A 757 -27.03 -15.85 34.22
N PHE A 758 -26.37 -15.18 35.16
CA PHE A 758 -26.11 -15.74 36.50
C PHE A 758 -27.36 -15.53 37.36
N GLU A 759 -27.85 -16.61 37.99
CA GLU A 759 -28.96 -16.57 38.96
C GLU A 759 -28.60 -15.88 40.28
#